data_AF-A0A174UZY6-F1
#
_entry.id   AF-A0A174UZY6-F1
#
_cell.length_a   1.000
_cell.length_b   1.000
_cell.length_c   1.000
_cell.angle_alpha   90.00
_cell.angle_beta   90.00
_cell.angle_gamma   90.00
#
_symmetry.space_group_name_H-M   'P 1'
#
loop_
_entity.id
_entity.type
_entity.pdbx_description
1 polymer ?
#
loop_
_entity_poly.entity_id
_entity_poly.type
_entity_poly.pdbx_seq_one_letter_code
_entity_poly.pdbx_strand_id
1 'polypeptide(L)'
;MKNYEDKIYSLGETVTGQTQAMSQAVQKTLENNGGVGIMTGSYDQNLSILSVNNLLLHSTGYTFDTFMEQTKGSLRNFFYDEEDILERDRFLQLHGIGEAQILAADGTVNNVRLCKEDATDEAGRQIWVMSVQVNWDHVNLALLNEAIYSGFWYFDCDENSEIVNANWSHEFRKMLGYHDTLDFPNKLESWSDLLHPQDKERVMVQLQAAIKDKTNQIKYQVEYRMRMKDNQYQWFRASAEVIRRLDGSASRIAGIFINIDAEKKEIMQAQKSAAFHRAFTKADLCEYYVNLEANTFDTFKVEPSLMTVFEQSRTWDELIRHFVDSYVVETDKKAVAAFYDRGYIAEKLKGLETELSLECRITLDGEERWVRNVVIRGEIEDSEYAMIFLRDITEAKVESARHLQIAADNASMEQLIQSIVRLVDRFVVCDLENDRYEFYNLNGQMIYKPLGFYHDFQMQVLEKYKTLEPLEAIDILIAPDNIRKKLKSENDIYKFEYCSMDEKTYKIASYIPLEWKNGKLEKVLLASMDVTQEKKAEIESRQALKEAYRSAENANRAKTEFLSNMSHDIRTPMNAIVGLTAIAGANIESQDRVIECLSKITESSRHLLGLINEVLDMARIESGKMTLAQEDFNLSDLVDNLITITKPVLDEHKHNFDIHINHIEHEAVCGAMSLS
;
A
#
# COMPACT_ATOMS: atom_id res chain seq x y z
N MET A 1 27.14 86.17 10.85
CA MET A 1 26.08 85.17 11.09
C MET A 1 24.88 85.54 10.23
N LYS A 2 24.52 84.71 9.25
CA LYS A 2 23.20 84.80 8.61
C LYS A 2 22.23 84.13 9.57
N ASN A 3 21.24 84.87 10.08
CA ASN A 3 20.12 84.28 10.81
C ASN A 3 19.48 83.23 9.90
N TYR A 4 19.48 81.97 10.32
CA TYR A 4 18.53 80.99 9.79
C TYR A 4 17.17 81.38 10.35
N GLU A 5 16.50 82.31 9.68
CA GLU A 5 15.05 82.47 9.81
C GLU A 5 14.42 81.32 9.04
N ASP A 6 13.48 80.58 9.65
CA ASP A 6 12.59 79.64 8.97
C ASP A 6 11.79 80.40 7.90
N LYS A 7 12.38 80.57 6.72
CA LYS A 7 11.77 81.24 5.58
C LYS A 7 11.09 80.18 4.72
N ILE A 8 9.77 80.26 4.65
CA ILE A 8 9.02 79.70 3.53
C ILE A 8 9.37 80.56 2.31
N TYR A 9 10.17 80.01 1.40
CA TYR A 9 10.53 80.68 0.16
C TYR A 9 9.35 80.62 -0.82
N SER A 10 8.82 81.78 -1.22
CA SER A 10 7.78 81.86 -2.27
C SER A 10 8.43 81.92 -3.65
N LEU A 11 7.83 81.20 -4.61
CA LEU A 11 8.30 81.15 -6.01
C LEU A 11 7.81 82.35 -6.87
N GLY A 12 7.28 83.43 -6.27
CA GLY A 12 6.77 84.61 -6.99
C GLY A 12 6.91 85.94 -6.22
N GLU A 13 7.00 87.06 -6.96
CA GLU A 13 7.31 88.42 -6.48
C GLU A 13 6.16 89.14 -5.72
N THR A 14 5.02 88.49 -5.52
CA THR A 14 3.90 89.05 -4.75
C THR A 14 3.50 88.12 -3.62
N VAL A 15 3.98 88.43 -2.41
CA VAL A 15 3.36 87.93 -1.19
C VAL A 15 2.95 89.14 -0.35
N THR A 16 1.66 89.44 -0.37
CA THR A 16 0.99 90.14 0.72
C THR A 16 1.30 89.35 2.00
N GLY A 17 1.84 90.03 3.01
CA GLY A 17 2.47 89.44 4.20
C GLY A 17 1.70 88.26 4.79
N GLN A 18 2.45 87.32 5.38
CA GLN A 18 1.93 86.10 6.02
C GLN A 18 0.64 86.40 6.78
N THR A 19 -0.51 86.09 6.17
CA THR A 19 -1.80 86.32 6.84
C THR A 19 -1.88 85.38 8.03
N GLN A 20 -2.53 85.81 9.11
CA GLN A 20 -2.72 84.98 10.30
C GLN A 20 -3.30 83.60 9.98
N ALA A 21 -4.17 83.53 8.96
CA ALA A 21 -4.72 82.28 8.44
C ALA A 21 -3.67 81.35 7.81
N MET A 22 -2.68 81.89 7.09
CA MET A 22 -1.60 81.09 6.48
C MET A 22 -0.67 80.54 7.57
N SER A 23 -0.28 81.37 8.54
CA SER A 23 0.54 80.94 9.68
C SER A 23 -0.16 79.87 10.52
N GLN A 24 -1.47 80.02 10.77
CA GLN A 24 -2.29 78.99 11.42
C GLN A 24 -2.39 77.71 10.59
N ALA A 25 -2.50 77.80 9.26
CA ALA A 25 -2.56 76.63 8.38
C ALA A 25 -1.21 75.89 8.31
N VAL A 26 -0.08 76.61 8.24
CA VAL A 26 1.27 76.03 8.31
C VAL A 26 1.46 75.33 9.65
N GLN A 27 1.13 76.00 10.75
CA GLN A 27 1.23 75.44 12.09
C GLN A 27 0.39 74.15 12.22
N LYS A 28 -0.88 74.18 11.82
CA LYS A 28 -1.76 73.01 11.83
C LYS A 28 -1.25 71.87 10.93
N THR A 29 -0.57 72.19 9.82
CA THR A 29 0.02 71.21 8.91
C THR A 29 1.27 70.55 9.52
N LEU A 30 2.10 71.32 10.21
CA LEU A 30 3.25 70.80 10.95
C LEU A 30 2.80 69.94 12.13
N GLU A 31 1.78 70.36 12.86
CA GLU A 31 1.19 69.61 13.98
C GLU A 31 0.61 68.26 13.51
N ASN A 32 -0.18 68.26 12.43
CA ASN A 32 -0.79 67.03 11.90
C ASN A 32 0.22 66.03 11.31
N ASN A 33 1.43 66.47 10.98
CA ASN A 33 2.50 65.62 10.43
C ASN A 33 3.60 65.31 11.46
N GLY A 34 3.33 65.50 12.77
CA GLY A 34 4.30 65.17 13.82
C GLY A 34 5.55 66.05 13.77
N GLY A 35 5.36 67.36 13.64
CA GLY A 35 6.45 68.34 13.57
C GLY A 35 7.41 68.27 14.77
N VAL A 36 8.68 68.55 14.52
CA VAL A 36 9.77 68.38 15.49
C VAL A 36 9.89 69.62 16.38
N GLY A 37 9.56 69.45 17.66
CA GLY A 37 9.80 70.45 18.70
C GLY A 37 11.29 70.66 18.96
N ILE A 38 11.69 71.84 19.41
CA ILE A 38 13.08 72.17 19.74
C ILE A 38 13.12 72.82 21.10
N MET A 39 14.08 72.40 21.90
CA MET A 39 14.43 72.96 23.19
C MET A 39 15.93 73.22 23.24
N THR A 40 16.34 74.29 23.92
CA THR A 40 17.75 74.53 24.20
C THR A 40 17.94 74.79 25.69
N GLY A 41 19.14 74.52 26.18
CA GLY A 41 19.47 74.81 27.55
C GLY A 41 20.95 74.78 27.88
N SER A 42 21.26 75.04 29.15
CA SER A 42 22.63 75.14 29.64
C SER A 42 23.07 73.87 30.34
N TYR A 43 24.39 73.61 30.32
CA TYR A 43 25.01 72.55 31.10
C TYR A 43 25.29 72.97 32.54
N ASP A 44 24.37 73.65 33.22
CA ASP A 44 24.47 73.87 34.67
C ASP A 44 24.08 72.61 35.45
N GLN A 45 24.16 72.64 36.79
CA GLN A 45 23.82 71.47 37.61
C GLN A 45 22.36 71.03 37.45
N ASN A 46 21.48 71.96 37.07
CA ASN A 46 20.05 71.74 36.94
C ASN A 46 19.63 71.40 35.50
N LEU A 47 20.56 71.40 34.53
CA LEU A 47 20.25 71.33 33.09
C LEU A 47 19.15 72.33 32.72
N SER A 48 19.36 73.60 33.07
CA SER A 48 18.33 74.64 32.92
C SER A 48 17.91 74.85 31.47
N ILE A 49 16.61 74.89 31.24
CA ILE A 49 15.98 75.16 29.94
C ILE A 49 16.10 76.66 29.64
N LEU A 50 16.70 77.00 28.48
CA LEU A 50 16.88 78.38 28.02
C LEU A 50 15.77 78.80 27.04
N SER A 51 15.35 77.90 26.15
CA SER A 51 14.26 78.17 25.21
C SER A 51 13.53 76.91 24.81
N VAL A 52 12.27 77.08 24.43
CA VAL A 52 11.41 76.04 23.84
C VAL A 52 10.58 76.66 22.74
N ASN A 53 10.40 75.97 21.62
CA ASN A 53 9.58 76.45 20.52
C ASN A 53 8.10 76.10 20.68
N ASN A 54 7.23 76.83 19.99
CA ASN A 54 5.77 76.63 20.06
C ASN A 54 5.33 75.23 19.61
N LEU A 55 6.09 74.60 18.71
CA LEU A 55 5.77 73.27 18.20
C LEU A 55 5.93 72.20 19.28
N LEU A 56 6.95 72.31 20.15
CA LEU A 56 7.11 71.40 21.29
C LEU A 56 6.02 71.62 22.35
N LEU A 57 5.68 72.88 22.64
CA LEU A 57 4.61 73.21 23.58
C LEU A 57 3.26 72.64 23.11
N HIS A 58 2.93 72.85 21.84
CA HIS A 58 1.67 72.37 21.29
C HIS A 58 1.61 70.84 21.18
N SER A 59 2.71 70.18 20.78
CA SER A 59 2.76 68.70 20.67
C SER A 59 2.65 68.00 22.03
N THR A 60 3.00 68.68 23.11
CA THR A 60 2.88 68.20 24.49
C THR A 60 1.63 68.71 25.22
N GLY A 61 0.85 69.58 24.58
CA GLY A 61 -0.38 70.17 25.13
C GLY A 61 -0.15 71.27 26.19
N TYR A 62 1.08 71.71 26.41
CA TYR A 62 1.40 72.76 27.37
C TYR A 62 1.29 74.16 26.76
N THR A 63 0.95 75.15 27.59
CA THR A 63 1.33 76.55 27.32
C THR A 63 2.75 76.77 27.85
N PHE A 64 3.40 77.86 27.47
CA PHE A 64 4.73 78.17 28.02
C PHE A 64 4.71 78.23 29.55
N ASP A 65 3.68 78.84 30.13
CA ASP A 65 3.55 78.99 31.58
C ASP A 65 3.38 77.64 32.29
N THR A 66 2.49 76.78 31.78
CA THR A 66 2.26 75.45 32.38
C THR A 66 3.43 74.49 32.16
N PHE A 67 4.14 74.62 31.03
CA PHE A 67 5.38 73.90 30.78
C PHE A 67 6.47 74.28 31.79
N MET A 68 6.64 75.57 32.07
CA MET A 68 7.63 76.04 33.04
C MET A 68 7.26 75.66 34.48
N GLU A 69 5.97 75.63 34.82
CA GLU A 69 5.48 75.15 36.11
C GLU A 69 5.78 73.65 36.30
N GLN A 70 5.50 72.84 35.27
CA GLN A 70 5.75 71.39 35.29
C GLN A 70 7.25 71.07 35.38
N THR A 71 8.05 71.67 34.50
CA THR A 71 9.49 71.36 34.42
C THR A 71 10.30 72.07 35.51
N LYS A 72 9.73 73.09 36.16
CA LYS A 72 10.45 74.01 37.06
C LYS A 72 11.69 74.62 36.39
N GLY A 73 11.65 74.77 35.06
CA GLY A 73 12.76 75.26 34.24
C GLY A 73 13.95 74.30 34.09
N SER A 74 13.80 73.04 34.45
CA SER A 74 14.86 72.01 34.36
C SER A 74 14.49 70.94 33.36
N LEU A 75 15.44 70.56 32.50
CA LEU A 75 15.30 69.39 31.61
C LEU A 75 15.08 68.10 32.39
N ARG A 76 15.55 68.02 33.65
CA ARG A 76 15.41 66.83 34.49
C ARG A 76 13.95 66.44 34.74
N ASN A 77 13.09 67.44 34.82
CA ASN A 77 11.66 67.26 35.11
C ASN A 77 10.81 67.17 33.82
N PHE A 78 11.44 67.19 32.65
CA PHE A 78 10.75 67.04 31.37
C PHE A 78 10.50 65.56 31.05
N PHE A 79 11.42 64.68 31.42
CA PHE A 79 11.31 63.24 31.19
C PHE A 79 10.51 62.54 32.29
N TYR A 80 9.79 61.49 31.90
CA TYR A 80 9.04 60.61 32.76
C TYR A 80 9.91 59.39 33.10
N ASP A 81 10.24 59.22 34.39
CA ASP A 81 10.90 58.03 34.95
C ASP A 81 12.31 57.70 34.39
N GLU A 82 13.13 58.71 34.07
CA GLU A 82 14.52 58.56 33.58
C GLU A 82 15.58 59.18 34.53
N GLU A 83 15.67 58.71 35.78
CA GLU A 83 16.58 59.31 36.77
C GLU A 83 18.09 59.14 36.45
N ASP A 84 18.49 58.08 35.72
CA ASP A 84 19.92 57.73 35.51
C ASP A 84 20.58 58.41 34.29
N ILE A 85 19.80 58.95 33.33
CA ILE A 85 20.31 59.54 32.07
C ILE A 85 20.61 61.04 32.22
N LEU A 86 20.06 61.67 33.26
CA LEU A 86 20.03 63.11 33.47
C LEU A 86 21.09 63.62 34.46
N GLU A 87 22.07 62.78 34.79
CA GLU A 87 23.31 63.24 35.41
C GLU A 87 24.09 64.13 34.44
N ARG A 88 24.46 65.34 34.88
CA ARG A 88 25.10 66.36 34.04
C ARG A 88 26.29 65.83 33.23
N ASP A 89 27.20 65.11 33.90
CA ASP A 89 28.45 64.65 33.27
C ASP A 89 28.22 63.52 32.26
N ARG A 90 27.14 62.74 32.46
CA ARG A 90 26.69 61.69 31.54
C ARG A 90 25.94 62.32 30.36
N PHE A 91 25.04 63.26 30.62
CA PHE A 91 24.28 63.99 29.62
C PHE A 91 25.17 64.79 28.66
N LEU A 92 26.27 65.36 29.18
CA LEU A 92 27.29 66.04 28.36
C LEU A 92 27.91 65.09 27.30
N GLN A 93 28.03 63.80 27.60
CA GLN A 93 28.61 62.81 26.68
C GLN A 93 27.62 62.28 25.64
N LEU A 94 26.31 62.38 25.88
CA LEU A 94 25.28 61.91 24.96
C LEU A 94 25.22 62.81 23.73
N HIS A 95 25.20 62.23 22.53
CA HIS A 95 25.10 62.95 21.26
C HIS A 95 24.28 62.12 20.26
N GLY A 96 23.57 62.80 19.36
CA GLY A 96 22.77 62.15 18.33
C GLY A 96 21.40 61.70 18.85
N ILE A 97 20.89 60.62 18.24
CA ILE A 97 19.49 60.21 18.37
C ILE A 97 19.28 59.33 19.60
N GLY A 98 18.23 59.64 20.37
CA GLY A 98 17.76 58.83 21.49
C GLY A 98 16.24 58.72 21.50
N GLU A 99 15.72 57.95 22.45
CA GLU A 99 14.29 57.80 22.72
C GLU A 99 14.08 57.98 24.22
N ALA A 100 12.99 58.63 24.61
CA ALA A 100 12.64 58.84 26.00
C ALA A 100 11.13 58.94 26.21
N GLN A 101 10.70 58.86 27.46
CA GLN A 101 9.31 59.11 27.85
C GLN A 101 9.14 60.53 28.40
N ILE A 102 8.06 61.21 28.03
CA ILE A 102 7.70 62.53 28.59
C ILE A 102 6.23 62.54 29.02
N LEU A 103 5.91 63.37 30.00
CA LEU A 103 4.53 63.59 30.42
C LEU A 103 3.90 64.73 29.62
N ALA A 104 2.75 64.49 28.98
CA ALA A 104 1.95 65.51 28.33
C ALA A 104 1.02 66.23 29.33
N ALA A 105 0.50 67.39 28.95
CA ALA A 105 -0.35 68.23 29.80
C ALA A 105 -1.66 67.55 30.24
N ASP A 106 -2.15 66.58 29.47
CA ASP A 106 -3.35 65.79 29.78
C ASP A 106 -3.05 64.60 30.73
N GLY A 107 -1.79 64.43 31.14
CA GLY A 107 -1.33 63.35 32.01
C GLY A 107 -0.92 62.09 31.26
N THR A 108 -0.94 62.08 29.92
CA THR A 108 -0.49 60.94 29.11
C THR A 108 1.03 60.88 29.06
N VAL A 109 1.59 59.67 29.18
CA VAL A 109 3.02 59.42 28.98
C VAL A 109 3.25 59.10 27.50
N ASN A 110 4.05 59.92 26.82
CA ASN A 110 4.33 59.80 25.39
C ASN A 110 5.78 59.39 25.17
N ASN A 111 6.01 58.40 24.30
CA ASN A 111 7.35 58.10 23.78
C ASN A 111 7.73 59.17 22.74
N VAL A 112 8.89 59.79 22.95
CA VAL A 112 9.45 60.80 22.04
C VAL A 112 10.79 60.35 21.50
N ARG A 113 11.02 60.68 20.23
CA ARG A 113 12.35 60.60 19.64
C ARG A 113 13.06 61.92 19.90
N LEU A 114 14.30 61.82 20.37
CA LEU A 114 15.15 62.95 20.67
C LEU A 114 16.35 62.96 19.72
N CYS A 115 16.86 64.15 19.39
CA CYS A 115 18.21 64.29 18.89
C CYS A 115 18.89 65.41 19.65
N LYS A 116 20.06 65.15 20.24
CA LYS A 116 20.81 66.13 21.01
C LYS A 116 22.13 66.44 20.34
N GLU A 117 22.41 67.73 20.20
CA GLU A 117 23.66 68.29 19.68
C GLU A 117 24.17 69.41 20.59
N ASP A 118 25.47 69.68 20.49
CA ASP A 118 26.12 70.76 21.23
C ASP A 118 26.29 72.01 20.38
N ALA A 119 26.08 73.18 21.01
CA ALA A 119 26.28 74.48 20.40
C ALA A 119 26.90 75.46 21.39
N THR A 120 27.19 76.68 20.92
CA THR A 120 27.67 77.78 21.75
C THR A 120 26.77 79.01 21.62
N ASP A 121 26.43 79.64 22.74
CA ASP A 121 25.68 80.90 22.76
C ASP A 121 26.53 82.10 22.30
N GLU A 122 25.92 83.29 22.18
CA GLU A 122 26.61 84.53 21.78
C GLU A 122 27.72 84.95 22.76
N ALA A 123 27.68 84.47 24.00
CA ALA A 123 28.69 84.70 25.02
C ALA A 123 29.79 83.62 25.05
N GLY A 124 29.76 82.66 24.12
CA GLY A 124 30.73 81.57 24.00
C GLY A 124 30.54 80.42 25.00
N ARG A 125 29.40 80.34 25.69
CA ARG A 125 29.08 79.27 26.64
C ARG A 125 28.52 78.07 25.89
N GLN A 126 28.92 76.87 26.29
CA GLN A 126 28.38 75.63 25.73
C GLN A 126 26.92 75.45 26.17
N ILE A 127 26.06 75.19 25.20
CA ILE A 127 24.64 74.90 25.36
C ILE A 127 24.31 73.57 24.68
N TRP A 128 23.26 72.92 25.14
CA TRP A 128 22.67 71.77 24.45
C TRP A 128 21.48 72.23 23.62
N VAL A 129 21.30 71.61 22.46
CA VAL A 129 20.13 71.75 21.59
C VAL A 129 19.51 70.38 21.47
N MET A 130 18.23 70.27 21.79
CA MET A 130 17.48 69.02 21.74
C MET A 130 16.28 69.18 20.83
N SER A 131 16.18 68.33 19.81
CA SER A 131 14.96 68.16 19.06
C SER A 131 14.12 67.06 19.70
N VAL A 132 12.79 67.24 19.73
CA VAL A 132 11.84 66.33 20.37
C VAL A 132 10.67 66.11 19.42
N GLN A 133 10.44 64.87 19.02
CA GLN A 133 9.34 64.49 18.16
C GLN A 133 8.46 63.46 18.86
N VAL A 134 7.17 63.75 19.00
CA VAL A 134 6.18 62.74 19.43
C VAL A 134 6.05 61.73 18.31
N ASN A 135 6.50 60.51 18.57
CA ASN A 135 6.63 59.50 17.55
C ASN A 135 5.42 58.56 17.60
N TRP A 136 4.25 59.04 17.15
CA TRP A 136 3.02 58.25 17.18
C TRP A 136 3.12 56.95 16.38
N ASP A 137 3.90 56.92 15.29
CA ASP A 137 4.16 55.69 14.54
C ASP A 137 4.98 54.69 15.36
N HIS A 138 5.97 55.16 16.11
CA HIS A 138 6.72 54.29 17.03
C HIS A 138 5.89 53.89 18.26
N VAL A 139 5.05 54.78 18.81
CA VAL A 139 4.11 54.44 19.89
C VAL A 139 3.15 53.35 19.41
N ASN A 140 2.58 53.51 18.21
CA ASN A 140 1.71 52.50 17.62
C ASN A 140 2.48 51.19 17.35
N LEU A 141 3.71 51.25 16.86
CA LEU A 141 4.54 50.06 16.67
C LEU A 141 4.88 49.37 18.00
N ALA A 142 5.20 50.13 19.05
CA ALA A 142 5.47 49.60 20.39
C ALA A 142 4.22 48.97 20.99
N LEU A 143 3.06 49.63 20.90
CA LEU A 143 1.76 49.10 21.35
C LEU A 143 1.34 47.85 20.57
N LEU A 144 1.57 47.85 19.24
CA LEU A 144 1.33 46.67 18.41
C LEU A 144 2.24 45.52 18.84
N ASN A 145 3.54 45.78 19.03
CA ASN A 145 4.51 44.79 19.46
C ASN A 145 4.17 44.23 20.86
N GLU A 146 3.69 45.06 21.77
CA GLU A 146 3.21 44.63 23.09
C GLU A 146 1.94 43.78 22.98
N ALA A 147 0.98 44.18 22.14
CA ALA A 147 -0.26 43.43 21.91
C ALA A 147 -0.02 42.05 21.28
N ILE A 148 0.99 41.90 20.42
CA ILE A 148 1.37 40.62 19.80
C ILE A 148 2.54 39.92 20.50
N TYR A 149 3.00 40.45 21.65
CA TYR A 149 4.15 39.95 22.41
C TYR A 149 5.37 39.65 21.52
N SER A 150 5.77 40.62 20.70
CA SER A 150 6.86 40.47 19.73
C SER A 150 8.00 41.46 19.96
N GLY A 151 9.21 41.06 19.59
CA GLY A 151 10.39 41.91 19.54
C GLY A 151 10.72 42.31 18.10
N PHE A 152 10.81 43.60 17.82
CA PHE A 152 11.21 44.11 16.50
C PHE A 152 12.73 44.05 16.30
N TRP A 153 13.16 43.86 15.05
CA TRP A 153 14.55 43.90 14.63
C TRP A 153 14.69 44.39 13.19
N TYR A 154 15.85 44.93 12.86
CA TYR A 154 16.19 45.22 11.47
C TYR A 154 17.70 45.15 11.23
N PHE A 155 18.07 44.83 9.99
CA PHE A 155 19.43 44.93 9.49
C PHE A 155 19.50 45.92 8.33
N ASP A 156 20.49 46.81 8.37
CA ASP A 156 20.82 47.65 7.22
C ASP A 156 21.84 46.91 6.35
N CYS A 157 21.64 46.96 5.05
CA CYS A 157 22.51 46.30 4.08
C CYS A 157 23.22 47.33 3.19
N ASP A 158 24.48 47.05 2.85
CA ASP A 158 25.22 47.85 1.88
C ASP A 158 24.75 47.62 0.42
N GLU A 159 25.45 48.19 -0.54
CA GLU A 159 25.16 48.04 -1.98
C GLU A 159 25.35 46.60 -2.47
N ASN A 160 26.16 45.79 -1.79
CA ASN A 160 26.39 44.38 -2.09
C ASN A 160 25.37 43.46 -1.42
N SER A 161 24.38 44.02 -0.72
CA SER A 161 23.42 43.28 0.11
C SER A 161 24.06 42.55 1.31
N GLU A 162 25.20 43.05 1.79
CA GLU A 162 25.84 42.55 3.01
C GLU A 162 25.34 43.33 4.23
N ILE A 163 25.11 42.65 5.35
CA ILE A 163 24.62 43.27 6.58
C ILE A 163 25.74 44.11 7.21
N VAL A 164 25.50 45.41 7.37
CA VAL A 164 26.47 46.35 7.97
C VAL A 164 26.05 46.86 9.34
N ASN A 165 24.77 46.81 9.65
CA ASN A 165 24.24 47.22 10.93
C ASN A 165 23.14 46.26 11.37
N ALA A 166 23.13 45.90 12.64
CA ALA A 166 22.07 45.09 13.23
C ALA A 166 21.45 45.81 14.41
N ASN A 167 20.12 45.89 14.44
CA ASN A 167 19.41 46.53 15.52
C ASN A 167 18.36 45.61 16.10
N TRP A 168 18.30 45.62 17.42
CA TRP A 168 17.38 44.84 18.22
C TRP A 168 16.56 45.79 19.08
N SER A 169 15.24 45.58 19.15
CA SER A 169 14.36 46.33 20.04
C SER A 169 14.65 46.06 21.52
N HIS A 170 14.19 46.97 22.37
CA HIS A 170 14.25 46.80 23.83
C HIS A 170 13.40 45.61 24.30
N GLU A 171 12.22 45.47 23.72
CA GLU A 171 11.26 44.40 24.00
C GLU A 171 11.87 43.04 23.71
N PHE A 172 12.62 42.90 22.60
CA PHE A 172 13.33 41.66 22.29
C PHE A 172 14.40 41.32 23.34
N ARG A 173 15.17 42.31 23.81
CA ARG A 173 16.16 42.09 24.87
C ARG A 173 15.52 41.63 26.16
N LYS A 174 14.48 42.35 26.59
CA LYS A 174 13.69 42.00 27.79
C LYS A 174 13.12 40.60 27.69
N MET A 175 12.57 40.25 26.52
CA MET A 175 12.02 38.92 26.25
C MET A 175 13.07 37.82 26.48
N LEU A 176 14.32 38.06 26.09
CA LEU A 176 15.45 37.15 26.30
C LEU A 176 16.06 37.21 27.73
N GLY A 177 15.64 38.17 28.56
CA GLY A 177 16.18 38.43 29.90
C GLY A 177 17.37 39.43 29.94
N TYR A 178 17.73 40.02 28.82
CA TYR A 178 18.77 41.05 28.72
C TYR A 178 18.18 42.45 28.94
N HIS A 179 19.01 43.41 29.35
CA HIS A 179 18.54 44.74 29.74
C HIS A 179 18.75 45.77 28.63
N ASP A 180 19.92 45.78 27.98
CA ASP A 180 20.30 46.86 27.08
C ASP A 180 21.38 46.44 26.07
N THR A 181 21.98 47.41 25.39
CA THR A 181 23.02 47.19 24.37
C THR A 181 24.37 46.76 24.95
N LEU A 182 24.59 46.85 26.26
CA LEU A 182 25.82 46.40 26.93
C LEU A 182 25.80 44.88 27.12
N ASP A 183 24.67 44.33 27.58
CA ASP A 183 24.51 42.87 27.76
C ASP A 183 23.92 42.17 26.52
N PHE A 184 23.32 42.92 25.58
CA PHE A 184 22.92 42.43 24.26
C PHE A 184 23.21 43.45 23.14
N PRO A 185 24.45 43.48 22.62
CA PRO A 185 24.88 44.47 21.63
C PRO A 185 24.13 44.40 20.30
N ASN A 186 24.07 45.54 19.60
CA ASN A 186 23.55 45.69 18.25
C ASN A 186 24.52 45.09 17.20
N LYS A 187 24.65 43.77 17.25
CA LYS A 187 25.49 42.94 16.38
C LYS A 187 24.71 41.69 15.96
N LEU A 188 25.00 41.17 14.77
CA LEU A 188 24.34 39.96 14.26
C LEU A 188 24.69 38.72 15.11
N GLU A 189 25.92 38.68 15.61
CA GLU A 189 26.46 37.61 16.46
C GLU A 189 25.73 37.52 17.79
N SER A 190 25.26 38.65 18.35
CA SER A 190 24.48 38.68 19.59
C SER A 190 23.24 37.78 19.53
N TRP A 191 22.63 37.67 18.35
CA TRP A 191 21.50 36.77 18.10
C TRP A 191 21.96 35.41 17.55
N SER A 192 22.83 35.39 16.54
CA SER A 192 23.15 34.15 15.82
C SER A 192 23.94 33.14 16.68
N ASP A 193 24.61 33.58 17.74
CA ASP A 193 25.29 32.70 18.70
C ASP A 193 24.36 32.11 19.76
N LEU A 194 23.14 32.62 19.88
CA LEU A 194 22.11 32.06 20.76
C LEU A 194 21.22 31.02 20.07
N LEU A 195 21.30 30.88 18.74
CA LEU A 195 20.59 29.86 18.00
C LEU A 195 21.06 28.46 18.43
N HIS A 196 20.11 27.54 18.59
CA HIS A 196 20.44 26.15 18.88
C HIS A 196 21.32 25.56 17.77
N PRO A 197 22.36 24.76 18.08
CA PRO A 197 23.31 24.25 17.08
C PRO A 197 22.67 23.52 15.89
N GLN A 198 21.59 22.79 16.13
CA GLN A 198 20.84 22.08 15.08
C GLN A 198 20.01 23.00 14.17
N ASP A 199 19.67 24.21 14.64
CA ASP A 199 18.83 25.17 13.90
C ASP A 199 19.67 26.23 13.18
N LYS A 200 20.86 26.55 13.69
CA LYS A 200 21.69 27.69 13.26
C LYS A 200 21.93 27.72 11.75
N GLU A 201 22.36 26.62 11.15
CA GLU A 201 22.67 26.57 9.72
C GLU A 201 21.44 26.90 8.85
N ARG A 202 20.33 26.19 9.10
CA ARG A 202 19.06 26.37 8.37
C ARG A 202 18.56 27.82 8.46
N VAL A 203 18.60 28.39 9.66
CA VAL A 203 18.13 29.75 9.92
C VAL A 203 18.98 30.78 9.18
N MET A 204 20.31 30.63 9.21
CA MET A 204 21.23 31.56 8.54
C MET A 204 21.14 31.45 7.01
N VAL A 205 20.99 30.24 6.47
CA VAL A 205 20.82 30.02 5.02
C VAL A 205 19.56 30.71 4.51
N GLN A 206 18.44 30.58 5.21
CA GLN A 206 17.20 31.25 4.81
C GLN A 206 17.30 32.79 4.91
N LEU A 207 17.96 33.30 5.95
CA LEU A 207 18.18 34.74 6.09
C LEU A 207 18.97 35.29 4.89
N GLN A 208 20.07 34.63 4.54
CA GLN A 208 20.89 35.03 3.40
C GLN A 208 20.15 34.88 2.06
N ALA A 209 19.36 33.83 1.90
CA ALA A 209 18.56 33.63 0.68
C ALA A 209 17.54 34.76 0.48
N ALA A 210 16.83 35.16 1.55
CA ALA A 210 15.87 36.26 1.51
C ALA A 210 16.56 37.60 1.18
N ILE A 211 17.74 37.87 1.75
CA ILE A 211 18.50 39.09 1.47
C ILE A 211 18.97 39.12 0.00
N LYS A 212 19.56 38.02 -0.49
CA LYS A 212 20.15 37.92 -1.84
C LYS A 212 19.12 37.84 -2.97
N ASP A 213 17.90 37.41 -2.70
CA ASP A 213 16.84 37.32 -3.71
C ASP A 213 16.48 38.71 -4.25
N LYS A 214 16.77 39.01 -5.53
CA LYS A 214 16.40 40.32 -6.11
C LYS A 214 14.92 40.46 -6.48
N THR A 215 14.14 39.37 -6.42
CA THR A 215 12.77 39.30 -6.95
C THR A 215 11.68 39.47 -5.90
N ASN A 216 12.04 39.46 -4.61
CA ASN A 216 11.14 39.52 -3.47
C ASN A 216 10.17 38.31 -3.34
N GLN A 217 10.52 37.19 -3.95
CA GLN A 217 9.77 35.93 -3.87
C GLN A 217 10.16 35.11 -2.63
N ILE A 218 11.41 35.21 -2.19
CA ILE A 218 11.90 34.49 -1.01
C ILE A 218 11.61 35.33 0.23
N LYS A 219 10.67 34.87 1.05
CA LYS A 219 10.34 35.46 2.35
C LYS A 219 11.14 34.80 3.45
N TYR A 220 11.56 35.58 4.45
CA TYR A 220 12.19 35.05 5.65
C TYR A 220 11.11 34.72 6.68
N GLN A 221 10.82 33.43 6.85
CA GLN A 221 9.89 32.91 7.86
C GLN A 221 10.45 31.62 8.43
N VAL A 222 10.84 31.64 9.70
CA VAL A 222 11.48 30.49 10.36
C VAL A 222 10.99 30.33 11.79
N GLU A 223 10.96 29.08 12.24
CA GLU A 223 10.89 28.74 13.66
C GLU A 223 12.22 28.09 14.08
N TYR A 224 12.71 28.45 15.25
CA TYR A 224 13.97 27.94 15.80
C TYR A 224 14.01 28.04 17.32
N ARG A 225 14.90 27.26 17.93
CA ARG A 225 15.20 27.39 19.35
C ARG A 225 16.29 28.43 19.57
N MET A 226 16.08 29.28 20.57
CA MET A 226 17.03 30.31 20.96
C MET A 226 17.29 30.24 22.46
N ARG A 227 18.56 30.36 22.83
CA ARG A 227 19.01 30.32 24.22
C ARG A 227 18.71 31.65 24.91
N MET A 228 17.97 31.56 26.01
CA MET A 228 17.65 32.66 26.91
C MET A 228 18.82 32.96 27.85
N LYS A 229 18.79 34.07 28.59
CA LYS A 229 19.84 34.45 29.54
C LYS A 229 20.05 33.44 30.68
N ASP A 230 19.02 32.68 31.04
CA ASP A 230 19.07 31.60 32.03
C ASP A 230 19.63 30.27 31.48
N ASN A 231 20.10 30.27 30.23
CA ASN A 231 20.59 29.12 29.45
C ASN A 231 19.54 28.10 29.02
N GLN A 232 18.25 28.35 29.23
CA GLN A 232 17.20 27.50 28.67
C GLN A 232 16.96 27.87 27.20
N TYR A 233 16.63 26.87 26.38
CA TYR A 233 16.16 27.10 25.02
C TYR A 233 14.66 27.28 24.99
N GLN A 234 14.20 28.30 24.28
CA GLN A 234 12.79 28.54 24.01
C GLN A 234 12.54 28.67 22.51
N TRP A 235 11.32 28.36 22.08
CA TRP A 235 10.94 28.46 20.67
C TRP A 235 10.57 29.88 20.25
N PHE A 236 11.17 30.33 19.15
CA PHE A 236 10.88 31.62 18.54
C PHE A 236 10.48 31.45 17.09
N ARG A 237 9.53 32.29 16.66
CA ARG A 237 9.15 32.49 15.27
C ARG A 237 9.70 33.83 14.80
N ALA A 238 10.44 33.84 13.70
CA ALA A 238 10.93 35.04 13.05
C ALA A 238 10.31 35.21 11.68
N SER A 239 9.82 36.42 11.40
CA SER A 239 9.27 36.81 10.10
C SER A 239 9.81 38.17 9.70
N ALA A 240 10.24 38.34 8.45
CA ALA A 240 10.77 39.60 7.96
C ALA A 240 10.44 39.92 6.50
N GLU A 241 10.48 41.21 6.19
CA GLU A 241 10.32 41.79 4.87
C GLU A 241 11.56 42.59 4.45
N VAL A 242 11.84 42.61 3.15
CA VAL A 242 13.05 43.23 2.60
C VAL A 242 12.68 44.45 1.76
N ILE A 243 13.23 45.61 2.14
CA ILE A 243 13.20 46.84 1.36
C ILE A 243 14.40 46.83 0.41
N ARG A 244 14.14 47.03 -0.88
CA ARG A 244 15.15 46.92 -1.94
C ARG A 244 15.41 48.25 -2.63
N ARG A 245 16.63 48.41 -3.14
CA ARG A 245 16.99 49.51 -4.04
C ARG A 245 16.42 49.25 -5.44
N LEU A 246 16.52 50.24 -6.33
CA LEU A 246 16.02 50.16 -7.71
C LEU A 246 16.67 49.02 -8.52
N ASP A 247 17.89 48.61 -8.17
CA ASP A 247 18.63 47.52 -8.82
C ASP A 247 18.33 46.12 -8.23
N GLY A 248 17.39 46.05 -7.29
CA GLY A 248 16.97 44.83 -6.58
C GLY A 248 17.86 44.43 -5.40
N SER A 249 18.99 45.12 -5.15
CA SER A 249 19.82 44.87 -3.96
C SER A 249 19.04 45.17 -2.67
N ALA A 250 19.31 44.42 -1.61
CA ALA A 250 18.68 44.67 -0.31
C ALA A 250 19.24 45.96 0.30
N SER A 251 18.36 46.86 0.70
CA SER A 251 18.69 48.08 1.45
C SER A 251 18.52 47.85 2.95
N ARG A 252 17.42 47.20 3.32
CA ARG A 252 17.07 46.89 4.71
C ARG A 252 16.21 45.64 4.76
N ILE A 253 16.42 44.80 5.76
CA ILE A 253 15.49 43.74 6.15
C ILE A 253 14.97 44.05 7.56
N ALA A 254 13.67 43.99 7.76
CA ALA A 254 13.04 44.30 9.03
C ALA A 254 11.97 43.26 9.36
N GLY A 255 11.88 42.89 10.63
CA GLY A 255 11.03 41.79 11.06
C GLY A 255 10.71 41.82 12.54
N ILE A 256 10.01 40.77 12.95
CA ILE A 256 9.63 40.54 14.34
C ILE A 256 10.07 39.14 14.79
N PHE A 257 10.28 39.01 16.08
CA PHE A 257 10.44 37.75 16.79
C PHE A 257 9.27 37.57 17.75
N ILE A 258 8.63 36.42 17.70
CA ILE A 258 7.57 36.05 18.63
C ILE A 258 8.04 34.84 19.40
N ASN A 259 7.98 34.91 20.73
CA ASN A 259 8.19 33.73 21.56
C ASN A 259 6.94 32.85 21.47
N ILE A 260 7.11 31.65 20.90
CA ILE A 260 6.04 30.66 20.68
C ILE A 260 6.21 29.44 21.59
N ASP A 261 7.02 29.55 22.66
CA ASP A 261 7.30 28.43 23.55
C ASP A 261 6.05 27.94 24.29
N ALA A 262 5.18 28.86 24.73
CA ALA A 262 3.88 28.52 25.29
C ALA A 262 2.97 27.82 24.27
N GLU A 263 2.88 28.33 23.04
CA GLU A 263 2.14 27.71 21.93
C GLU A 263 2.65 26.28 21.66
N LYS A 264 3.98 26.09 21.60
CA LYS A 264 4.60 24.77 21.42
C LYS A 264 4.31 23.83 22.60
N LYS A 265 4.34 24.33 23.83
CA LYS A 265 3.99 23.56 25.04
C LYS A 265 2.52 23.18 25.07
N GLU A 266 1.60 24.06 24.67
CA GLU A 266 0.17 23.77 24.57
C GLU A 266 -0.12 22.77 23.45
N ILE A 267 0.48 22.93 22.27
CA ILE A 267 0.39 21.96 21.18
C ILE A 267 0.92 20.60 21.64
N MET A 268 2.08 20.58 22.31
CA MET A 268 2.63 19.34 22.90
C MET A 268 1.68 18.75 23.95
N GLN A 269 1.07 19.55 24.82
CA GLN A 269 0.14 19.07 25.84
C GLN A 269 -1.16 18.55 25.22
N ALA A 270 -1.66 19.21 24.17
CA ALA A 270 -2.81 18.74 23.39
C ALA A 270 -2.48 17.47 22.62
N GLN A 271 -1.27 17.33 22.07
CA GLN A 271 -0.78 16.09 21.45
C GLN A 271 -0.59 14.97 22.47
N LYS A 272 -0.03 15.26 23.66
CA LYS A 272 0.06 14.34 24.79
C LYS A 272 -1.33 13.91 25.24
N SER A 273 -2.29 14.83 25.35
CA SER A 273 -3.69 14.56 25.67
C SER A 273 -4.40 13.75 24.57
N ALA A 274 -4.11 14.01 23.29
CA ALA A 274 -4.66 13.26 22.17
C ALA A 274 -4.06 11.84 22.07
N ALA A 275 -2.77 11.67 22.36
CA ALA A 275 -2.12 10.38 22.53
C ALA A 275 -2.69 9.63 23.75
N PHE A 276 -2.92 10.34 24.86
CA PHE A 276 -3.58 9.85 26.07
C PHE A 276 -5.03 9.41 25.80
N HIS A 277 -5.79 10.16 24.99
CA HIS A 277 -7.14 9.77 24.56
C HIS A 277 -7.15 8.57 23.61
N ARG A 278 -6.14 8.39 22.75
CA ARG A 278 -5.97 7.18 21.93
C ARG A 278 -5.55 5.96 22.77
N ALA A 279 -4.87 6.17 23.89
CA ALA A 279 -4.44 5.13 24.82
C ALA A 279 -5.53 4.70 25.82
N PHE A 280 -6.61 5.48 25.99
CA PHE A 280 -7.70 5.14 26.91
C PHE A 280 -8.65 4.08 26.33
N THR A 281 -8.11 2.90 26.02
CA THR A 281 -8.90 1.68 25.98
C THR A 281 -8.74 0.98 27.33
N LYS A 282 -9.81 0.32 27.82
CA LYS A 282 -9.75 -0.49 29.05
C LYS A 282 -8.72 -1.64 29.00
N ALA A 283 -8.04 -1.84 27.87
CA ALA A 283 -7.17 -2.97 27.57
C ALA A 283 -5.70 -2.78 28.00
N ASP A 284 -5.25 -1.56 28.30
CA ASP A 284 -3.84 -1.33 28.66
C ASP A 284 -3.57 -1.84 30.09
N LEU A 285 -2.73 -2.87 30.20
CA LEU A 285 -2.30 -3.50 31.45
C LEU A 285 -1.32 -2.60 32.22
N CYS A 286 -0.41 -1.91 31.55
CA CYS A 286 0.37 -0.87 32.20
C CYS A 286 0.83 0.23 31.23
N GLU A 287 1.01 1.44 31.80
CA GLU A 287 1.39 2.68 31.13
C GLU A 287 2.38 3.40 32.04
N TYR A 288 3.60 3.64 31.55
CA TYR A 288 4.66 4.29 32.34
C TYR A 288 5.69 4.99 31.45
N TYR A 289 6.37 5.98 32.01
CA TYR A 289 7.45 6.72 31.37
C TYR A 289 8.81 6.12 31.72
N VAL A 290 9.78 6.18 30.81
CA VAL A 290 11.17 5.78 31.07
C VAL A 290 12.13 6.87 30.60
N ASN A 291 13.14 7.16 31.42
CA ASN A 291 14.37 7.80 31.00
C ASN A 291 15.40 6.72 30.65
N LEU A 292 15.71 6.58 29.36
CA LEU A 292 16.61 5.60 28.78
C LEU A 292 18.08 5.87 29.13
N GLU A 293 18.48 7.09 29.47
CA GLU A 293 19.85 7.40 29.89
C GLU A 293 20.03 7.24 31.40
N ALA A 294 19.16 7.87 32.18
CA ALA A 294 19.17 7.83 33.64
C ALA A 294 18.70 6.48 34.21
N ASN A 295 18.09 5.61 33.39
CA ASN A 295 17.58 4.29 33.77
C ASN A 295 16.51 4.35 34.88
N THR A 296 15.66 5.38 34.82
CA THR A 296 14.56 5.61 35.77
C THR A 296 13.22 5.46 35.06
N PHE A 297 12.17 5.18 35.81
CA PHE A 297 10.82 5.07 35.28
C PHE A 297 9.80 5.68 36.24
N ASP A 298 8.72 6.22 35.67
CA ASP A 298 7.60 6.81 36.40
C ASP A 298 6.30 6.15 35.96
N THR A 299 5.62 5.49 36.89
CA THR A 299 4.40 4.73 36.60
C THR A 299 3.17 5.62 36.60
N PHE A 300 2.30 5.46 35.60
CA PHE A 300 0.99 6.14 35.57
C PHE A 300 -0.15 5.18 35.90
N LYS A 301 -0.14 4.01 35.27
CA LYS A 301 -1.17 3.00 35.40
C LYS A 301 -0.53 1.63 35.35
N VAL A 302 -0.87 0.79 36.29
CA VAL A 302 -0.40 -0.59 36.33
C VAL A 302 -1.55 -1.45 36.83
N GLU A 303 -1.81 -2.53 36.11
CA GLU A 303 -2.77 -3.55 36.45
C GLU A 303 -2.31 -4.23 37.77
N PRO A 304 -3.22 -4.49 38.71
CA PRO A 304 -2.85 -4.98 40.05
C PRO A 304 -1.93 -6.20 40.05
N SER A 305 -2.12 -7.16 39.15
CA SER A 305 -1.32 -8.38 39.08
C SER A 305 0.12 -8.14 38.57
N LEU A 306 0.40 -6.97 37.97
CA LEU A 306 1.75 -6.52 37.59
C LEU A 306 2.42 -5.62 38.65
N MET A 307 1.67 -5.03 39.61
CA MET A 307 2.22 -4.04 40.56
C MET A 307 3.46 -4.51 41.32
N THR A 308 3.51 -5.80 41.67
CA THR A 308 4.60 -6.39 42.46
C THR A 308 5.98 -6.14 41.84
N VAL A 309 6.12 -6.28 40.52
CA VAL A 309 7.43 -6.06 39.86
C VAL A 309 7.78 -4.59 39.72
N PHE A 310 6.79 -3.70 39.67
CA PHE A 310 7.02 -2.25 39.67
C PHE A 310 7.49 -1.75 41.04
N GLU A 311 6.90 -2.24 42.14
CA GLU A 311 7.29 -1.84 43.49
C GLU A 311 8.66 -2.37 43.91
N GLN A 312 9.08 -3.53 43.38
CA GLN A 312 10.35 -4.16 43.73
C GLN A 312 11.54 -3.63 42.92
N SER A 313 11.29 -2.92 41.81
CA SER A 313 12.34 -2.49 40.88
C SER A 313 12.71 -1.04 41.12
N ARG A 314 14.01 -0.74 41.22
CA ARG A 314 14.49 0.64 41.41
C ARG A 314 14.96 1.29 40.12
N THR A 315 15.34 0.47 39.15
CA THR A 315 15.76 0.90 37.81
C THR A 315 14.87 0.27 36.76
N TRP A 316 14.85 0.88 35.56
CA TRP A 316 14.05 0.34 34.48
C TRP A 316 14.58 -1.01 33.99
N ASP A 317 15.89 -1.19 33.90
CA ASP A 317 16.49 -2.48 33.51
C ASP A 317 16.11 -3.62 34.49
N GLU A 318 16.01 -3.32 35.80
CA GLU A 318 15.52 -4.28 36.81
C GLU A 318 14.04 -4.62 36.60
N LEU A 319 13.21 -3.61 36.33
CA LEU A 319 11.79 -3.80 36.05
C LEU A 319 11.59 -4.73 34.85
N ILE A 320 12.30 -4.47 33.74
CA ILE A 320 12.22 -5.29 32.55
C ILE A 320 12.70 -6.72 32.83
N ARG A 321 13.79 -6.90 33.59
CA ARG A 321 14.27 -8.25 33.96
C ARG A 321 13.21 -9.01 34.76
N HIS A 322 12.64 -8.40 35.80
CA HIS A 322 11.59 -9.03 36.61
C HIS A 322 10.34 -9.33 35.78
N PHE A 323 9.95 -8.42 34.88
CA PHE A 323 8.83 -8.62 33.97
C PHE A 323 9.04 -9.82 33.03
N VAL A 324 10.21 -9.90 32.38
CA VAL A 324 10.57 -10.99 31.46
C VAL A 324 10.66 -12.33 32.19
N ASP A 325 11.27 -12.36 33.37
CA ASP A 325 11.45 -13.61 34.13
C ASP A 325 10.13 -14.15 34.69
N SER A 326 9.24 -13.25 35.14
CA SER A 326 8.04 -13.63 35.89
C SER A 326 6.80 -13.80 35.03
N TYR A 327 6.66 -13.04 33.93
CA TYR A 327 5.42 -13.00 33.16
C TYR A 327 5.59 -13.44 31.71
N VAL A 328 6.73 -13.22 31.04
CA VAL A 328 6.86 -13.55 29.61
C VAL A 328 7.02 -15.06 29.39
N VAL A 329 6.26 -15.61 28.44
CA VAL A 329 6.32 -17.03 28.08
C VAL A 329 7.71 -17.39 27.52
N GLU A 330 8.22 -18.57 27.86
CA GLU A 330 9.61 -18.99 27.61
C GLU A 330 10.09 -18.79 26.17
N THR A 331 9.22 -19.05 25.18
CA THR A 331 9.55 -18.89 23.75
C THR A 331 9.79 -17.44 23.34
N ASP A 332 9.20 -16.48 24.07
CA ASP A 332 9.15 -15.07 23.69
C ASP A 332 10.15 -14.24 24.52
N LYS A 333 10.66 -14.77 25.64
CA LYS A 333 11.60 -14.10 26.55
C LYS A 333 12.78 -13.43 25.84
N LYS A 334 13.43 -14.15 24.92
CA LYS A 334 14.59 -13.64 24.19
C LYS A 334 14.24 -12.43 23.32
N ALA A 335 13.08 -12.45 22.67
CA ALA A 335 12.63 -11.36 21.80
C ALA A 335 12.22 -10.14 22.62
N VAL A 336 11.50 -10.35 23.73
CA VAL A 336 11.05 -9.27 24.62
C VAL A 336 12.24 -8.60 25.32
N ALA A 337 13.21 -9.38 25.80
CA ALA A 337 14.42 -8.83 26.42
C ALA A 337 15.23 -7.98 25.43
N ALA A 338 15.36 -8.41 24.18
CA ALA A 338 16.03 -7.63 23.13
C ALA A 338 15.25 -6.36 22.76
N PHE A 339 13.92 -6.42 22.72
CA PHE A 339 13.07 -5.28 22.39
C PHE A 339 13.14 -4.17 23.44
N TYR A 340 13.23 -4.52 24.71
CA TYR A 340 13.35 -3.57 25.82
C TYR A 340 14.78 -3.12 26.14
N ASP A 341 15.77 -3.49 25.32
CA ASP A 341 17.13 -2.99 25.49
C ASP A 341 17.17 -1.46 25.29
N ARG A 342 17.69 -0.72 26.28
CA ARG A 342 17.75 0.76 26.23
C ARG A 342 18.54 1.26 25.03
N GLY A 343 19.63 0.58 24.68
CA GLY A 343 20.47 0.93 23.54
C GLY A 343 19.72 0.74 22.22
N TYR A 344 19.04 -0.40 22.08
CA TYR A 344 18.18 -0.70 20.93
C TYR A 344 17.08 0.34 20.74
N ILE A 345 16.34 0.67 21.81
CA ILE A 345 15.26 1.66 21.76
C ILE A 345 15.81 3.04 21.42
N ALA A 346 16.89 3.48 22.09
CA ALA A 346 17.49 4.78 21.84
C ALA A 346 18.01 4.91 20.40
N GLU A 347 18.60 3.85 19.83
CA GLU A 347 19.06 3.83 18.43
C GLU A 347 17.88 3.91 17.45
N LYS A 348 16.84 3.09 17.68
CA LYS A 348 15.69 3.03 16.79
C LYS A 348 14.86 4.30 16.79
N LEU A 349 14.65 4.91 17.96
CA LEU A 349 13.89 6.15 18.10
C LEU A 349 14.67 7.41 17.68
N LYS A 350 16.01 7.33 17.50
CA LYS A 350 16.82 8.39 16.86
C LYS A 350 16.55 8.51 15.35
N GLY A 351 16.03 7.46 14.71
CA GLY A 351 15.65 7.45 13.29
C GLY A 351 14.30 8.11 12.98
N LEU A 352 13.69 7.73 11.85
CA LEU A 352 12.35 8.15 11.41
C LEU A 352 11.20 7.39 12.11
N GLU A 353 11.50 6.35 12.90
CA GLU A 353 10.51 5.54 13.60
C GLU A 353 10.06 6.25 14.89
N THR A 354 8.79 6.66 14.94
CA THR A 354 8.18 7.35 16.10
C THR A 354 7.57 6.38 17.12
N GLU A 355 7.35 5.13 16.73
CA GLU A 355 6.72 4.07 17.51
C GLU A 355 7.38 2.73 17.19
N LEU A 356 7.72 1.96 18.23
CA LEU A 356 8.13 0.57 18.16
C LEU A 356 7.05 -0.29 18.80
N SER A 357 6.80 -1.47 18.24
CA SER A 357 5.89 -2.42 18.87
C SER A 357 6.37 -3.86 18.74
N LEU A 358 6.05 -4.66 19.76
CA LEU A 358 6.29 -6.10 19.79
C LEU A 358 5.10 -6.80 20.43
N GLU A 359 4.51 -7.76 19.72
CA GLU A 359 3.51 -8.65 20.29
C GLU A 359 4.19 -9.89 20.89
N CYS A 360 3.81 -10.26 22.10
CA CYS A 360 4.30 -11.45 22.78
C CYS A 360 3.22 -12.05 23.66
N ARG A 361 3.52 -13.23 24.22
CA ARG A 361 2.66 -13.88 25.21
C ARG A 361 3.22 -13.71 26.61
N ILE A 362 2.31 -13.41 27.53
CA ILE A 362 2.58 -13.38 28.96
C ILE A 362 1.64 -14.34 29.69
N THR A 363 2.04 -14.77 30.88
CA THR A 363 1.19 -15.49 31.83
C THR A 363 0.82 -14.53 32.95
N LEU A 364 -0.46 -14.20 33.06
CA LEU A 364 -0.99 -13.30 34.09
C LEU A 364 -2.12 -14.03 34.82
N ASP A 365 -2.05 -14.12 36.14
CA ASP A 365 -3.01 -14.86 36.99
C ASP A 365 -3.24 -16.33 36.58
N GLY A 366 -2.22 -16.96 35.97
CA GLY A 366 -2.28 -18.33 35.49
C GLY A 366 -2.89 -18.51 34.09
N GLU A 367 -3.30 -17.43 33.43
CA GLU A 367 -3.81 -17.44 32.06
C GLU A 367 -2.77 -16.89 31.07
N GLU A 368 -2.64 -17.52 29.91
CA GLU A 368 -1.82 -17.01 28.81
C GLU A 368 -2.57 -15.91 28.07
N ARG A 369 -1.96 -14.73 27.98
CA ARG A 369 -2.52 -13.55 27.31
C ARG A 369 -1.59 -13.08 26.21
N TRP A 370 -2.18 -12.65 25.09
CA TRP A 370 -1.46 -11.94 24.07
C TRP A 370 -1.39 -10.46 24.44
N VAL A 371 -0.18 -9.92 24.46
CA VAL A 371 0.04 -8.52 24.75
C VAL A 371 0.84 -7.85 23.64
N ARG A 372 0.55 -6.57 23.42
CA ARG A 372 1.34 -5.69 22.56
C ARG A 372 2.12 -4.72 23.43
N ASN A 373 3.44 -4.87 23.41
CA ASN A 373 4.39 -3.92 23.94
C ASN A 373 4.50 -2.79 22.92
N VAL A 374 4.26 -1.55 23.32
CA VAL A 374 4.41 -0.37 22.47
C VAL A 374 5.35 0.60 23.16
N VAL A 375 6.35 1.07 22.43
CA VAL A 375 7.31 2.07 22.88
C VAL A 375 7.19 3.25 21.95
N ILE A 376 6.70 4.36 22.46
CA ILE A 376 6.53 5.59 21.69
C ILE A 376 7.59 6.57 22.15
N ARG A 377 8.22 7.23 21.18
CA ARG A 377 9.14 8.34 21.47
C ARG A 377 8.39 9.44 22.21
N GLY A 378 8.95 9.94 23.31
CA GLY A 378 8.46 11.19 23.89
C GLY A 378 8.71 12.34 22.90
N GLU A 379 7.70 13.12 22.51
CA GLU A 379 7.95 14.31 21.68
C GLU A 379 8.56 15.43 22.54
N ILE A 380 9.87 15.64 22.36
CA ILE A 380 10.61 16.90 22.05
C ILE A 380 12.09 16.47 22.10
N GLU A 381 12.77 16.44 20.95
CA GLU A 381 14.24 16.47 20.68
C GLU A 381 15.28 15.72 21.55
N ASP A 382 14.92 15.19 22.72
CA ASP A 382 15.68 14.23 23.51
C ASP A 382 15.29 12.81 23.09
N SER A 383 16.26 12.09 22.55
CA SER A 383 16.18 10.63 22.40
C SER A 383 16.23 9.88 23.74
N GLU A 384 16.28 10.61 24.86
CA GLU A 384 16.49 10.07 26.19
C GLU A 384 15.21 9.51 26.83
N TYR A 385 14.03 9.81 26.30
CA TYR A 385 12.77 9.43 26.95
C TYR A 385 11.84 8.64 26.03
N ALA A 386 11.16 7.64 26.61
CA ALA A 386 10.14 6.86 25.93
C ALA A 386 8.93 6.60 26.83
N MET A 387 7.77 6.43 26.20
CA MET A 387 6.54 6.00 26.86
C MET A 387 6.27 4.54 26.52
N ILE A 388 6.06 3.72 27.54
CA ILE A 388 5.82 2.29 27.39
C ILE A 388 4.35 1.99 27.66
N PHE A 389 3.74 1.24 26.75
CA PHE A 389 2.41 0.67 26.91
C PHE A 389 2.49 -0.85 26.80
N LEU A 390 1.81 -1.55 27.70
CA LEU A 390 1.57 -2.98 27.59
C LEU A 390 0.07 -3.20 27.43
N ARG A 391 -0.37 -3.56 26.23
CA ARG A 391 -1.80 -3.71 25.92
C ARG A 391 -2.21 -5.17 25.86
N ASP A 392 -3.29 -5.54 26.53
CA ASP A 392 -3.93 -6.84 26.32
C ASP A 392 -4.64 -6.84 24.96
N ILE A 393 -4.19 -7.69 24.05
CA ILE A 393 -4.75 -7.86 22.71
C ILE A 393 -5.34 -9.26 22.54
N THR A 394 -5.59 -9.99 23.63
CA THR A 394 -6.05 -11.38 23.58
C THR A 394 -7.38 -11.50 22.83
N GLU A 395 -8.37 -10.67 23.16
CA GLU A 395 -9.67 -10.67 22.48
C GLU A 395 -9.52 -10.31 21.00
N ALA A 396 -8.75 -9.26 20.68
CA ALA A 396 -8.48 -8.85 19.30
C ALA A 396 -7.72 -9.93 18.49
N LYS A 397 -6.83 -10.71 19.12
CA LYS A 397 -6.13 -11.84 18.48
C LYS A 397 -7.07 -13.00 18.22
N VAL A 398 -7.96 -13.33 19.16
CA VAL A 398 -8.99 -14.36 18.97
C VAL A 398 -9.96 -13.95 17.87
N GLU A 399 -10.39 -12.69 17.85
CA GLU A 399 -11.24 -12.14 16.79
C GLU A 399 -10.53 -12.08 15.44
N SER A 400 -9.27 -11.62 15.39
CA SER A 400 -8.48 -11.58 14.15
C SER A 400 -8.21 -12.99 13.63
N ALA A 401 -7.91 -13.96 14.49
CA ALA A 401 -7.79 -15.36 14.10
C ALA A 401 -9.13 -15.90 13.58
N ARG A 402 -10.26 -15.54 14.20
CA ARG A 402 -11.60 -15.89 13.72
C ARG A 402 -11.93 -15.23 12.39
N HIS A 403 -11.55 -13.97 12.19
CA HIS A 403 -11.72 -13.25 10.92
C HIS A 403 -10.80 -13.75 9.83
N LEU A 404 -9.55 -14.12 10.14
CA LEU A 404 -8.63 -14.77 9.22
C LEU A 404 -9.11 -16.17 8.87
N GLN A 405 -9.69 -16.90 9.83
CA GLN A 405 -10.34 -18.18 9.56
C GLN A 405 -11.54 -17.98 8.63
N ILE A 406 -12.47 -17.07 8.96
CA ILE A 406 -13.63 -16.73 8.11
C ILE A 406 -13.18 -16.20 6.74
N ALA A 407 -12.10 -15.41 6.67
CA ALA A 407 -11.57 -14.90 5.41
C ALA A 407 -10.85 -15.99 4.61
N ALA A 408 -10.19 -16.96 5.26
CA ALA A 408 -9.62 -18.13 4.60
C ALA A 408 -10.72 -19.08 4.10
N ASP A 409 -11.79 -19.24 4.86
CA ASP A 409 -12.98 -19.99 4.49
C ASP A 409 -13.69 -19.29 3.32
N ASN A 410 -13.91 -17.98 3.39
CA ASN A 410 -14.47 -17.15 2.31
C ASN A 410 -13.56 -17.09 1.07
N ALA A 411 -12.24 -17.00 1.23
CA ALA A 411 -11.29 -17.00 0.12
C ALA A 411 -11.22 -18.37 -0.56
N SER A 412 -11.33 -19.46 0.21
CA SER A 412 -11.46 -20.82 -0.34
C SER A 412 -12.79 -20.99 -1.08
N MET A 413 -13.88 -20.42 -0.55
CA MET A 413 -15.19 -20.39 -1.19
C MET A 413 -15.22 -19.52 -2.45
N GLU A 414 -14.57 -18.34 -2.43
CA GLU A 414 -14.37 -17.48 -3.60
C GLU A 414 -13.47 -18.13 -4.65
N GLN A 415 -12.42 -18.84 -4.26
CA GLN A 415 -11.58 -19.61 -5.19
C GLN A 415 -12.39 -20.74 -5.84
N LEU A 416 -13.20 -21.47 -5.08
CA LEU A 416 -14.11 -22.49 -5.63
C LEU A 416 -15.16 -21.88 -6.57
N ILE A 417 -15.77 -20.77 -6.18
CA ILE A 417 -16.74 -20.03 -7.01
C ILE A 417 -16.04 -19.51 -8.27
N GLN A 418 -14.88 -18.87 -8.19
CA GLN A 418 -14.13 -18.37 -9.35
C GLN A 418 -13.63 -19.48 -10.27
N SER A 419 -13.15 -20.61 -9.72
CA SER A 419 -12.76 -21.78 -10.50
C SER A 419 -13.93 -22.38 -11.27
N ILE A 420 -15.14 -22.34 -10.71
CA ILE A 420 -16.35 -22.85 -11.37
C ILE A 420 -16.94 -21.83 -12.34
N VAL A 421 -16.99 -20.55 -11.98
CA VAL A 421 -17.38 -19.44 -12.86
C VAL A 421 -16.49 -19.37 -14.11
N ARG A 422 -15.21 -19.78 -14.04
CA ARG A 422 -14.34 -19.93 -15.22
C ARG A 422 -14.70 -21.11 -16.13
N LEU A 423 -15.39 -22.13 -15.61
CA LEU A 423 -15.71 -23.37 -16.31
C LEU A 423 -17.17 -23.42 -16.81
N VAL A 424 -18.04 -22.52 -16.33
CA VAL A 424 -19.43 -22.40 -16.78
C VAL A 424 -19.77 -20.97 -17.16
N ASP A 425 -20.24 -20.78 -18.39
CA ASP A 425 -20.74 -19.49 -18.90
C ASP A 425 -21.99 -18.98 -18.17
N ARG A 426 -22.66 -19.87 -17.41
CA ARG A 426 -23.98 -19.65 -16.79
C ARG A 426 -24.10 -20.41 -15.48
N PHE A 427 -24.63 -19.77 -14.45
CA PHE A 427 -24.90 -20.40 -13.15
C PHE A 427 -26.14 -19.79 -12.51
N VAL A 428 -26.68 -20.49 -11.51
CA VAL A 428 -27.87 -20.08 -10.77
C VAL A 428 -27.58 -20.11 -9.28
N VAL A 429 -27.86 -19.03 -8.57
CA VAL A 429 -27.89 -19.04 -7.11
C VAL A 429 -29.32 -19.33 -6.68
N CYS A 430 -29.52 -20.42 -5.96
CA CYS A 430 -30.83 -20.87 -5.51
C CYS A 430 -30.94 -20.67 -4.00
N ASP A 431 -31.90 -19.86 -3.57
CA ASP A 431 -32.32 -19.74 -2.18
C ASP A 431 -33.46 -20.75 -1.95
N LEU A 432 -33.08 -21.88 -1.35
CA LEU A 432 -33.94 -23.02 -1.07
C LEU A 432 -34.92 -22.74 0.07
N GLU A 433 -34.67 -21.73 0.90
CA GLU A 433 -35.52 -21.35 2.03
C GLU A 433 -36.61 -20.38 1.61
N ASN A 434 -36.23 -19.33 0.87
CA ASN A 434 -37.14 -18.26 0.46
C ASN A 434 -37.80 -18.51 -0.90
N ASP A 435 -37.55 -19.68 -1.51
CA ASP A 435 -38.04 -20.06 -2.83
C ASP A 435 -37.73 -18.97 -3.87
N ARG A 436 -36.43 -18.68 -4.02
CA ARG A 436 -35.92 -17.72 -4.99
C ARG A 436 -34.75 -18.29 -5.77
N TYR A 437 -34.56 -17.81 -6.98
CA TYR A 437 -33.32 -18.01 -7.73
C TYR A 437 -32.86 -16.70 -8.37
N GLU A 438 -31.55 -16.62 -8.57
CA GLU A 438 -30.89 -15.60 -9.36
C GLU A 438 -30.04 -16.27 -10.44
N PHE A 439 -30.32 -15.94 -11.70
CA PHE A 439 -29.67 -16.52 -12.86
C PHE A 439 -28.62 -15.55 -13.42
N TYR A 440 -27.40 -16.04 -13.53
CA TYR A 440 -26.26 -15.30 -14.05
C TYR A 440 -25.79 -15.89 -15.37
N ASN A 441 -25.45 -15.01 -16.32
CA ASN A 441 -24.90 -15.37 -17.61
C ASN A 441 -23.75 -14.43 -17.96
N LEU A 442 -22.56 -14.99 -18.14
CA LEU A 442 -21.34 -14.25 -18.47
C LEU A 442 -21.31 -13.82 -19.96
N ASN A 443 -22.07 -14.49 -20.82
CA ASN A 443 -22.10 -14.29 -22.28
C ASN A 443 -23.37 -13.59 -22.80
N GLY A 444 -24.17 -12.96 -21.91
CA GLY A 444 -25.21 -11.98 -22.26
C GLY A 444 -26.59 -12.49 -22.73
N GLN A 445 -26.71 -13.72 -23.26
CA GLN A 445 -28.01 -14.24 -23.75
C GLN A 445 -28.85 -14.94 -22.66
N MET A 446 -29.74 -14.21 -21.99
CA MET A 446 -30.58 -14.75 -20.90
C MET A 446 -31.60 -15.78 -21.39
N ILE A 447 -31.51 -17.04 -20.92
CA ILE A 447 -32.47 -18.12 -21.24
C ILE A 447 -33.59 -18.20 -20.19
N TYR A 448 -33.28 -17.77 -18.96
CA TYR A 448 -34.21 -17.68 -17.84
C TYR A 448 -34.31 -16.22 -17.40
N LYS A 449 -35.36 -15.90 -16.64
CA LYS A 449 -35.46 -14.57 -16.03
C LYS A 449 -34.29 -14.39 -15.05
N PRO A 450 -33.72 -13.19 -14.91
CA PRO A 450 -32.59 -12.96 -13.99
C PRO A 450 -32.93 -13.30 -12.54
N LEU A 451 -34.18 -13.09 -12.13
CA LEU A 451 -34.69 -13.35 -10.79
C LEU A 451 -36.09 -13.97 -10.89
N GLY A 452 -36.42 -14.92 -10.02
CA GLY A 452 -37.74 -15.54 -9.95
C GLY A 452 -37.90 -16.50 -8.77
N PHE A 453 -39.00 -17.25 -8.76
CA PHE A 453 -39.23 -18.31 -7.77
C PHE A 453 -38.50 -19.60 -8.17
N TYR A 454 -37.93 -20.31 -7.21
CA TYR A 454 -37.14 -21.50 -7.49
C TYR A 454 -38.01 -22.62 -8.09
N HIS A 455 -39.24 -22.79 -7.62
CA HIS A 455 -40.17 -23.78 -8.19
C HIS A 455 -40.52 -23.50 -9.66
N ASP A 456 -40.66 -22.24 -10.08
CA ASP A 456 -40.88 -21.88 -11.49
C ASP A 456 -39.68 -22.28 -12.36
N PHE A 457 -38.47 -22.07 -11.85
CA PHE A 457 -37.25 -22.51 -12.52
C PHE A 457 -37.20 -24.04 -12.64
N GLN A 458 -37.56 -24.78 -11.60
CA GLN A 458 -37.66 -26.24 -11.65
C GLN A 458 -38.61 -26.68 -12.76
N MET A 459 -39.83 -26.12 -12.83
CA MET A 459 -40.79 -26.45 -13.90
C MET A 459 -40.22 -26.21 -15.30
N GLN A 460 -39.50 -25.11 -15.52
CA GLN A 460 -38.87 -24.81 -16.80
C GLN A 460 -37.73 -25.77 -17.17
N VAL A 461 -37.03 -26.31 -16.16
CA VAL A 461 -36.03 -27.38 -16.36
C VAL A 461 -36.72 -28.68 -16.75
N LEU A 462 -37.81 -29.05 -16.07
CA LEU A 462 -38.58 -30.27 -16.32
C LEU A 462 -39.20 -30.32 -17.72
N GLU A 463 -39.60 -29.17 -18.28
CA GLU A 463 -40.12 -29.11 -19.65
C GLU A 463 -39.08 -29.46 -20.72
N LYS A 464 -37.79 -29.27 -20.44
CA LYS A 464 -36.71 -29.33 -21.45
C LYS A 464 -35.76 -30.51 -21.25
N TYR A 465 -35.70 -31.05 -20.03
CA TYR A 465 -34.64 -31.95 -19.62
C TYR A 465 -35.16 -33.17 -18.85
N LYS A 466 -34.47 -34.28 -19.00
CA LYS A 466 -34.70 -35.55 -18.30
C LYS A 466 -33.37 -36.19 -17.89
N THR A 467 -33.42 -37.17 -17.00
CA THR A 467 -32.28 -38.03 -16.66
C THR A 467 -32.25 -39.28 -17.55
N LEU A 468 -31.08 -39.92 -17.68
CA LEU A 468 -30.94 -41.21 -18.36
C LEU A 468 -31.08 -42.34 -17.33
N GLU A 469 -31.79 -43.41 -17.67
CA GLU A 469 -31.88 -44.58 -16.81
C GLU A 469 -30.48 -45.15 -16.48
N PRO A 470 -30.21 -45.56 -15.23
CA PRO A 470 -31.15 -45.85 -14.15
C PRO A 470 -31.34 -44.72 -13.12
N LEU A 471 -31.01 -43.46 -13.45
CA LEU A 471 -31.09 -42.36 -12.49
C LEU A 471 -32.54 -42.05 -12.08
N GLU A 472 -32.73 -41.53 -10.86
CA GLU A 472 -34.02 -41.00 -10.41
C GLU A 472 -34.50 -39.88 -11.34
N ALA A 473 -35.82 -39.64 -11.37
CA ALA A 473 -36.41 -38.58 -12.16
C ALA A 473 -35.87 -37.21 -11.74
N ILE A 474 -35.66 -36.33 -12.72
CA ILE A 474 -34.97 -35.04 -12.53
C ILE A 474 -35.69 -34.14 -11.51
N ASP A 475 -37.01 -34.23 -11.38
CA ASP A 475 -37.83 -33.50 -10.40
C ASP A 475 -37.47 -33.87 -8.95
N ILE A 476 -37.20 -35.15 -8.70
CA ILE A 476 -36.71 -35.64 -7.41
C ILE A 476 -35.29 -35.12 -7.16
N LEU A 477 -34.43 -35.19 -8.18
CA LEU A 477 -33.02 -34.81 -8.04
C LEU A 477 -32.84 -33.33 -7.69
N ILE A 478 -33.63 -32.44 -8.29
CA ILE A 478 -33.56 -30.98 -8.08
C ILE A 478 -34.42 -30.47 -6.93
N ALA A 479 -35.15 -31.33 -6.21
CA ALA A 479 -35.99 -30.90 -5.10
C ALA A 479 -35.13 -30.33 -3.94
N PRO A 480 -35.55 -29.21 -3.29
CA PRO A 480 -34.80 -28.60 -2.19
C PRO A 480 -34.42 -29.60 -1.08
N ASP A 481 -35.36 -30.45 -0.69
CA ASP A 481 -35.13 -31.45 0.36
C ASP A 481 -34.13 -32.53 -0.05
N ASN A 482 -34.11 -32.91 -1.34
CA ASN A 482 -33.11 -33.84 -1.84
C ASN A 482 -31.72 -33.18 -1.90
N ILE A 483 -31.64 -31.91 -2.35
CA ILE A 483 -30.39 -31.14 -2.34
C ILE A 483 -29.84 -31.04 -0.91
N ARG A 484 -30.67 -30.67 0.08
CA ARG A 484 -30.31 -30.65 1.52
C ARG A 484 -29.96 -32.02 2.09
N LYS A 485 -30.48 -33.11 1.50
CA LYS A 485 -30.14 -34.48 1.90
C LYS A 485 -28.77 -34.89 1.36
N LYS A 486 -28.41 -34.44 0.16
CA LYS A 486 -27.14 -34.78 -0.51
C LYS A 486 -25.97 -33.90 -0.09
N LEU A 487 -26.24 -32.66 0.35
CA LEU A 487 -25.25 -31.71 0.85
C LEU A 487 -25.34 -31.62 2.38
N LYS A 488 -24.29 -32.05 3.08
CA LYS A 488 -24.17 -32.11 4.54
C LYS A 488 -23.01 -31.28 5.10
N SER A 489 -22.03 -30.95 4.27
CA SER A 489 -20.89 -30.10 4.62
C SER A 489 -20.67 -29.03 3.55
N GLU A 490 -19.90 -27.99 3.88
CA GLU A 490 -19.53 -26.91 2.95
C GLU A 490 -18.70 -27.39 1.75
N ASN A 491 -17.98 -28.52 1.90
CA ASN A 491 -17.14 -29.10 0.85
C ASN A 491 -17.87 -30.12 -0.02
N ASP A 492 -19.14 -30.41 0.27
CA ASP A 492 -19.90 -31.38 -0.50
C ASP A 492 -20.26 -30.81 -1.87
N ILE A 493 -20.17 -31.64 -2.91
CA ILE A 493 -20.66 -31.29 -4.24
C ILE A 493 -21.62 -32.36 -4.70
N TYR A 494 -22.86 -31.96 -4.96
CA TYR A 494 -23.90 -32.87 -5.43
C TYR A 494 -24.02 -32.75 -6.95
N LYS A 495 -23.69 -33.82 -7.67
CA LYS A 495 -23.64 -33.85 -9.14
C LYS A 495 -24.52 -34.95 -9.72
N PHE A 496 -25.14 -34.66 -10.85
CA PHE A 496 -25.80 -35.68 -11.67
C PHE A 496 -25.85 -35.25 -13.15
N GLU A 497 -25.95 -36.25 -14.02
CA GLU A 497 -26.06 -36.08 -15.46
C GLU A 497 -27.52 -35.99 -15.88
N TYR A 498 -27.79 -35.17 -16.89
CA TYR A 498 -29.12 -35.02 -17.50
C TYR A 498 -28.98 -34.68 -18.98
N CYS A 499 -30.03 -34.89 -19.76
CA CYS A 499 -30.04 -34.64 -21.19
C CYS A 499 -31.31 -33.91 -21.63
N SER A 500 -31.28 -33.34 -22.83
CA SER A 500 -32.48 -32.80 -23.47
C SER A 500 -33.50 -33.91 -23.73
N MET A 501 -34.78 -33.57 -23.83
CA MET A 501 -35.85 -34.56 -24.10
C MET A 501 -35.59 -35.42 -25.34
N ASP A 502 -34.95 -34.85 -26.36
CA ASP A 502 -34.55 -35.51 -27.61
C ASP A 502 -33.18 -36.19 -27.56
N GLU A 503 -32.52 -36.22 -26.40
CA GLU A 503 -31.22 -36.86 -26.15
C GLU A 503 -30.07 -36.36 -27.05
N LYS A 504 -30.17 -35.14 -27.58
CA LYS A 504 -29.11 -34.54 -28.41
C LYS A 504 -28.08 -33.75 -27.63
N THR A 505 -28.46 -33.25 -26.45
CA THR A 505 -27.62 -32.43 -25.57
C THR A 505 -27.47 -33.12 -24.23
N TYR A 506 -26.25 -33.24 -23.73
CA TYR A 506 -25.93 -33.86 -22.44
C TYR A 506 -25.28 -32.82 -21.54
N LYS A 507 -25.68 -32.82 -20.27
CA LYS A 507 -25.25 -31.82 -19.29
C LYS A 507 -24.99 -32.45 -17.93
N ILE A 508 -24.14 -31.80 -17.16
CA ILE A 508 -23.90 -32.11 -15.75
C ILE A 508 -24.40 -30.95 -14.91
N ALA A 509 -25.30 -31.24 -13.97
CA ALA A 509 -25.69 -30.31 -12.92
C ALA A 509 -24.75 -30.51 -11.72
N SER A 510 -24.25 -29.40 -11.15
CA SER A 510 -23.47 -29.40 -9.92
C SER A 510 -24.09 -28.41 -8.93
N TYR A 511 -24.56 -28.90 -7.79
CA TYR A 511 -25.03 -28.10 -6.66
C TYR A 511 -23.94 -28.01 -5.59
N ILE A 512 -23.64 -26.79 -5.16
CA ILE A 512 -22.58 -26.48 -4.20
C ILE A 512 -23.17 -25.60 -3.10
N PRO A 513 -22.93 -25.91 -1.81
CA PRO A 513 -23.35 -25.08 -0.70
C PRO A 513 -22.77 -23.66 -0.79
N LEU A 514 -23.58 -22.64 -0.53
CA LEU A 514 -23.12 -21.24 -0.43
C LEU A 514 -23.37 -20.66 0.95
N GLU A 515 -24.51 -20.97 1.57
CA GLU A 515 -24.89 -20.36 2.84
C GLU A 515 -25.64 -21.35 3.72
N TRP A 516 -25.14 -21.53 4.95
CA TRP A 516 -25.77 -22.28 6.02
C TRP A 516 -26.21 -21.33 7.12
N LYS A 517 -27.45 -21.50 7.61
CA LYS A 517 -27.97 -20.74 8.74
C LYS A 517 -28.59 -21.68 9.76
N ASN A 518 -28.16 -21.58 11.01
CA ASN A 518 -28.62 -22.46 12.10
C ASN A 518 -28.56 -23.96 11.76
N GLY A 519 -27.51 -24.39 11.03
CA GLY A 519 -27.34 -25.79 10.61
C GLY A 519 -28.23 -26.24 9.44
N LYS A 520 -29.00 -25.34 8.83
CA LYS A 520 -29.81 -25.60 7.64
C LYS A 520 -29.16 -24.96 6.41
N LEU A 521 -29.04 -25.71 5.31
CA LEU A 521 -28.57 -25.17 4.03
C LEU A 521 -29.67 -24.29 3.42
N GLU A 522 -29.39 -22.98 3.31
CA GLU A 522 -30.31 -21.98 2.76
C GLU A 522 -30.03 -21.69 1.29
N LYS A 523 -28.76 -21.47 0.91
CA LYS A 523 -28.40 -21.13 -0.47
C LYS A 523 -27.40 -22.10 -1.09
N VAL A 524 -27.59 -22.37 -2.38
CA VAL A 524 -26.71 -23.20 -3.20
C VAL A 524 -26.39 -22.55 -4.54
N LEU A 525 -25.20 -22.80 -5.05
CA LEU A 525 -24.81 -22.53 -6.43
C LEU A 525 -25.15 -23.75 -7.28
N LEU A 526 -25.92 -23.55 -8.35
CA LEU A 526 -26.15 -24.51 -9.41
C LEU A 526 -25.34 -24.11 -10.66
N ALA A 527 -24.37 -24.95 -11.02
CA ALA A 527 -23.65 -24.86 -12.28
C ALA A 527 -24.13 -25.96 -13.24
N SER A 528 -24.35 -25.60 -14.51
CA SER A 528 -24.75 -26.53 -15.57
C SER A 528 -23.69 -26.52 -16.67
N MET A 529 -22.95 -27.61 -16.81
CA MET A 529 -21.92 -27.77 -17.84
C MET A 529 -22.45 -28.60 -19.01
N ASP A 530 -22.19 -28.17 -20.25
CA ASP A 530 -22.45 -28.97 -21.45
C ASP A 530 -21.32 -30.00 -21.62
N VAL A 531 -21.68 -31.27 -21.74
CA VAL A 531 -20.75 -32.40 -21.93
C VAL A 531 -21.14 -33.24 -23.14
N THR A 532 -21.83 -32.62 -24.11
CA THR A 532 -22.42 -33.32 -25.25
C THR A 532 -21.36 -34.00 -26.12
N GLN A 533 -20.21 -33.37 -26.34
CA GLN A 533 -19.16 -33.94 -27.19
C GLN A 533 -18.51 -35.14 -26.51
N GLU A 534 -18.15 -35.00 -25.23
CA GLU A 534 -17.53 -36.04 -24.42
C GLU A 534 -18.46 -37.23 -24.27
N LYS A 535 -19.76 -37.00 -24.01
CA LYS A 535 -20.74 -38.08 -23.90
C LYS A 535 -21.01 -38.78 -25.21
N LYS A 536 -21.11 -38.06 -26.33
CA LYS A 536 -21.25 -38.71 -27.64
C LYS A 536 -20.03 -39.55 -27.97
N ALA A 537 -18.83 -39.03 -27.73
CA ALA A 537 -17.59 -39.79 -27.92
C ALA A 537 -17.50 -41.02 -27.01
N GLU A 538 -17.92 -40.91 -25.74
CA GLU A 538 -17.98 -42.03 -24.80
C GLU A 538 -18.94 -43.12 -25.30
N ILE A 539 -20.14 -42.73 -25.74
CA ILE A 539 -21.16 -43.64 -26.28
C ILE A 539 -20.68 -44.31 -27.57
N GLU A 540 -20.13 -43.54 -28.51
CA GLU A 540 -19.59 -44.03 -29.79
C GLU A 540 -18.41 -44.98 -29.56
N SER A 541 -17.48 -44.62 -28.68
CA SER A 541 -16.33 -45.46 -28.30
C SER A 541 -16.79 -46.76 -27.67
N ARG A 542 -17.75 -46.70 -26.73
CA ARG A 542 -18.32 -47.89 -26.08
C ARG A 542 -19.04 -48.78 -27.09
N GLN A 543 -19.74 -48.21 -28.06
CA GLN A 543 -20.40 -48.95 -29.13
C GLN A 543 -19.38 -49.61 -30.07
N ALA A 544 -18.36 -48.86 -30.52
CA ALA A 544 -17.29 -49.37 -31.35
C ALA A 544 -16.52 -50.50 -30.65
N LEU A 545 -16.23 -50.37 -29.35
CA LEU A 545 -15.59 -51.41 -28.56
C LEU A 545 -16.46 -52.68 -28.48
N LYS A 546 -17.77 -52.51 -28.28
CA LYS A 546 -18.72 -53.64 -28.25
C LYS A 546 -18.81 -54.35 -29.60
N GLU A 547 -18.77 -53.60 -30.69
CA GLU A 547 -18.75 -54.15 -32.05
C GLU A 547 -17.43 -54.86 -32.36
N ALA A 548 -16.29 -54.26 -32.01
CA ALA A 548 -14.97 -54.87 -32.13
C ALA A 548 -14.85 -56.15 -31.30
N TYR A 549 -15.36 -56.15 -30.07
CA TYR A 549 -15.41 -57.33 -29.21
C TYR A 549 -16.24 -58.45 -29.87
N ARG A 550 -17.44 -58.15 -30.36
CA ARG A 550 -18.28 -59.12 -31.07
C ARG A 550 -17.61 -59.67 -32.33
N SER A 551 -16.92 -58.82 -33.09
CA SER A 551 -16.19 -59.25 -34.28
C SER A 551 -15.04 -60.20 -33.93
N ALA A 552 -14.23 -59.84 -32.93
CA ALA A 552 -13.14 -60.69 -32.43
C ALA A 552 -13.64 -62.02 -31.86
N GLU A 553 -14.75 -62.00 -31.10
CA GLU A 553 -15.39 -63.19 -30.55
C GLU A 553 -15.88 -64.13 -31.66
N ASN A 554 -16.53 -63.58 -32.70
CA ASN A 554 -16.96 -64.34 -33.87
C ASN A 554 -15.78 -64.96 -34.63
N ALA A 555 -14.69 -64.21 -34.84
CA ALA A 555 -13.49 -64.71 -35.50
C ALA A 555 -12.82 -65.84 -34.69
N ASN A 556 -12.74 -65.68 -33.36
CA ASN A 556 -12.17 -66.68 -32.47
C ASN A 556 -13.02 -67.98 -32.46
N ARG A 557 -14.35 -67.84 -32.49
CA ARG A 557 -15.26 -68.99 -32.61
C ARG A 557 -15.07 -69.71 -33.96
N ALA A 558 -15.03 -68.98 -35.07
CA ALA A 558 -14.80 -69.55 -36.39
C ALA A 558 -13.45 -70.30 -36.48
N LYS A 559 -12.38 -69.73 -35.89
CA LYS A 559 -11.06 -70.39 -35.80
C LYS A 559 -11.12 -71.70 -35.02
N THR A 560 -11.87 -71.72 -33.92
CA THR A 560 -12.05 -72.91 -33.09
C THR A 560 -12.81 -74.00 -33.84
N GLU A 561 -13.90 -73.64 -34.52
CA GLU A 561 -14.67 -74.56 -35.38
C GLU A 561 -13.82 -75.12 -36.53
N PHE A 562 -13.05 -74.27 -37.21
CA PHE A 562 -12.14 -74.69 -38.28
C PHE A 562 -11.11 -75.71 -37.78
N LEU A 563 -10.41 -75.42 -36.68
CA LEU A 563 -9.42 -76.35 -36.11
C LEU A 563 -10.04 -77.69 -35.68
N SER A 564 -11.26 -77.65 -35.13
CA SER A 564 -12.00 -78.86 -34.75
C SER A 564 -12.33 -79.72 -35.97
N ASN A 565 -12.83 -79.10 -37.05
CA ASN A 565 -13.17 -79.79 -38.30
C ASN A 565 -11.91 -80.35 -38.98
N MET A 566 -10.84 -79.56 -39.09
CA MET A 566 -9.56 -80.02 -39.65
C MET A 566 -8.98 -81.21 -38.87
N SER A 567 -9.05 -81.18 -37.54
CA SER A 567 -8.61 -82.31 -36.72
C SER A 567 -9.43 -83.58 -37.00
N HIS A 568 -10.73 -83.46 -37.24
CA HIS A 568 -11.57 -84.59 -37.64
C HIS A 568 -11.18 -85.12 -39.03
N ASP A 569 -11.00 -84.23 -40.00
CA ASP A 569 -10.75 -84.60 -41.39
C ASP A 569 -9.35 -85.17 -41.60
N ILE A 570 -8.37 -84.76 -40.79
CA ILE A 570 -7.03 -85.39 -40.73
C ILE A 570 -7.10 -86.78 -40.08
N ARG A 571 -7.88 -86.95 -39.01
CA ARG A 571 -7.97 -88.22 -38.27
C ARG A 571 -8.57 -89.34 -39.11
N THR A 572 -9.52 -89.04 -39.99
CA THR A 572 -10.24 -90.04 -40.79
C THR A 572 -9.31 -90.85 -41.72
N PRO A 573 -8.55 -90.25 -42.67
CA PRO A 573 -7.62 -90.98 -43.51
C PRO A 573 -6.45 -91.55 -42.71
N MET A 574 -5.98 -90.87 -41.66
CA MET A 574 -4.94 -91.39 -40.78
C MET A 574 -5.38 -92.71 -40.11
N ASN A 575 -6.59 -92.77 -39.56
CA ASN A 575 -7.15 -93.98 -38.97
C ASN A 575 -7.35 -95.08 -40.01
N ALA A 576 -7.76 -94.73 -41.23
CA ALA A 576 -7.85 -95.69 -42.34
C ALA A 576 -6.47 -96.29 -42.68
N ILE A 577 -5.42 -95.48 -42.76
CA ILE A 577 -4.03 -95.95 -43.01
C ILE A 577 -3.60 -96.89 -41.89
N VAL A 578 -3.75 -96.50 -40.63
CA VAL A 578 -3.36 -97.33 -39.47
C VAL A 578 -4.14 -98.65 -39.46
N GLY A 579 -5.45 -98.59 -39.67
CA GLY A 579 -6.32 -99.77 -39.69
C GLY A 579 -5.99 -100.72 -40.84
N LEU A 580 -5.85 -100.21 -42.06
CA LEU A 580 -5.48 -101.01 -43.24
C LEU A 580 -4.08 -101.59 -43.12
N THR A 581 -3.14 -100.88 -42.48
CA THR A 581 -1.79 -101.40 -42.21
C THR A 581 -1.85 -102.59 -41.25
N ALA A 582 -2.66 -102.50 -40.18
CA ALA A 582 -2.87 -103.61 -39.26
C ALA A 582 -3.53 -104.81 -39.94
N ILE A 583 -4.53 -104.58 -40.81
CA ILE A 583 -5.21 -105.63 -41.58
C ILE A 583 -4.24 -106.29 -42.57
N ALA A 584 -3.43 -105.51 -43.29
CA ALA A 584 -2.41 -106.02 -44.21
C ALA A 584 -1.39 -106.89 -43.47
N GLY A 585 -0.90 -106.44 -42.31
CA GLY A 585 0.01 -107.21 -41.47
C GLY A 585 -0.59 -108.52 -40.96
N ALA A 586 -1.87 -108.52 -40.59
CA ALA A 586 -2.58 -109.72 -40.15
C ALA A 586 -2.90 -110.71 -41.29
N ASN A 587 -2.86 -110.26 -42.56
CA ASN A 587 -3.17 -111.07 -43.75
C ASN A 587 -1.98 -111.20 -44.71
N ILE A 588 -0.75 -111.14 -44.18
CA ILE A 588 0.47 -111.04 -44.98
C ILE A 588 0.68 -112.19 -45.97
N GLU A 589 0.08 -113.35 -45.70
CA GLU A 589 0.13 -114.54 -46.55
C GLU A 589 -0.80 -114.46 -47.77
N SER A 590 -1.76 -113.53 -47.79
CA SER A 590 -2.70 -113.33 -48.91
C SER A 590 -2.27 -112.14 -49.75
N GLN A 591 -1.57 -112.43 -50.84
CA GLN A 591 -1.04 -111.41 -51.76
C GLN A 591 -2.13 -110.44 -52.25
N ASP A 592 -3.31 -110.94 -52.66
CA ASP A 592 -4.39 -110.10 -53.18
C ASP A 592 -4.94 -109.11 -52.12
N ARG A 593 -5.11 -109.57 -50.87
CA ARG A 593 -5.61 -108.71 -49.77
C ARG A 593 -4.58 -107.68 -49.34
N VAL A 594 -3.29 -108.05 -49.35
CA VAL A 594 -2.20 -107.11 -49.05
C VAL A 594 -2.14 -106.03 -50.13
N ILE A 595 -2.22 -106.40 -51.42
CA ILE A 595 -2.24 -105.45 -52.53
C ILE A 595 -3.45 -104.50 -52.43
N GLU A 596 -4.64 -105.01 -52.10
CA GLU A 596 -5.83 -104.19 -51.90
C GLU A 596 -5.65 -103.19 -50.74
N CYS A 597 -5.09 -103.63 -49.60
CA CYS A 597 -4.81 -102.76 -48.46
C CYS A 597 -3.76 -101.70 -48.80
N LEU A 598 -2.67 -102.08 -49.49
CA LEU A 598 -1.64 -101.13 -49.93
C LEU A 598 -2.21 -100.09 -50.89
N SER A 599 -3.12 -100.49 -51.80
CA SER A 599 -3.80 -99.55 -52.70
C SER A 599 -4.63 -98.52 -51.91
N LYS A 600 -5.47 -98.97 -50.97
CA LYS A 600 -6.31 -98.09 -50.14
C LYS A 600 -5.49 -97.23 -49.16
N ILE A 601 -4.37 -97.73 -48.64
CA ILE A 601 -3.40 -96.95 -47.86
C ILE A 601 -2.82 -95.83 -48.72
N THR A 602 -2.43 -96.14 -49.95
CA THR A 602 -1.85 -95.17 -50.88
C THR A 602 -2.87 -94.08 -51.23
N GLU A 603 -4.12 -94.45 -51.47
CA GLU A 603 -5.23 -93.51 -51.69
C GLU A 603 -5.48 -92.63 -50.46
N SER A 604 -5.57 -93.23 -49.27
CA SER A 604 -5.77 -92.50 -48.01
C SER A 604 -4.59 -91.56 -47.69
N SER A 605 -3.37 -91.96 -48.02
CA SER A 605 -2.15 -91.14 -47.83
C SER A 605 -2.12 -89.96 -48.79
N ARG A 606 -2.52 -90.16 -50.06
CA ARG A 606 -2.68 -89.05 -51.01
C ARG A 606 -3.74 -88.07 -50.56
N HIS A 607 -4.87 -88.56 -50.05
CA HIS A 607 -5.92 -87.69 -49.52
C HIS A 607 -5.44 -86.88 -48.30
N LEU A 608 -4.75 -87.52 -47.35
CA LEU A 608 -4.18 -86.84 -46.17
C LEU A 608 -3.15 -85.77 -46.55
N LEU A 609 -2.27 -86.06 -47.52
CA LEU A 609 -1.30 -85.08 -48.01
C LEU A 609 -2.00 -83.87 -48.68
N GLY A 610 -3.07 -84.12 -49.43
CA GLY A 610 -3.92 -83.05 -49.99
C GLY A 610 -4.47 -82.13 -48.90
N LEU A 611 -5.09 -82.71 -47.86
CA LEU A 611 -5.63 -81.95 -46.73
C LEU A 611 -4.57 -81.14 -45.97
N ILE A 612 -3.37 -81.71 -45.77
CA ILE A 612 -2.27 -80.99 -45.11
C ILE A 612 -1.81 -79.79 -45.96
N ASN A 613 -1.70 -79.97 -47.28
CA ASN A 613 -1.33 -78.89 -48.19
C ASN A 613 -2.38 -77.79 -48.19
N GLU A 614 -3.67 -78.12 -48.22
CA GLU A 614 -4.77 -77.13 -48.12
C GLU A 614 -4.68 -76.29 -46.82
N VAL A 615 -4.37 -76.93 -45.69
CA VAL A 615 -4.17 -76.22 -44.40
C VAL A 615 -2.94 -75.32 -44.44
N LEU A 616 -1.83 -75.78 -45.01
CA LEU A 616 -0.60 -75.00 -45.15
C LEU A 616 -0.79 -73.80 -46.08
N ASP A 617 -1.50 -73.99 -47.19
CA ASP A 617 -1.84 -72.93 -48.14
C ASP A 617 -2.73 -71.89 -47.47
N MET A 618 -3.74 -72.29 -46.71
CA MET A 618 -4.57 -71.37 -45.92
C MET A 618 -3.73 -70.58 -44.90
N ALA A 619 -2.79 -71.22 -44.20
CA ALA A 619 -1.91 -70.55 -43.24
C ALA A 619 -0.95 -69.55 -43.92
N ARG A 620 -0.47 -69.87 -45.14
CA ARG A 620 0.34 -68.95 -45.96
C ARG A 620 -0.48 -67.76 -46.45
N ILE A 621 -1.74 -67.96 -46.81
CA ILE A 621 -2.69 -66.90 -47.16
C ILE A 621 -2.93 -65.98 -45.95
N GLU A 622 -3.27 -66.52 -44.78
CA GLU A 622 -3.53 -65.71 -43.57
C GLU A 622 -2.31 -64.90 -43.12
N SER A 623 -1.10 -65.46 -43.26
CA SER A 623 0.14 -64.76 -42.91
C SER A 623 0.63 -63.79 -43.99
N GLY A 624 -0.06 -63.69 -45.12
CA GLY A 624 0.32 -62.84 -46.26
C GLY A 624 1.62 -63.28 -46.96
N LYS A 625 2.06 -64.53 -46.75
CA LYS A 625 3.33 -65.07 -47.26
C LYS A 625 3.17 -65.93 -48.50
N MET A 626 1.96 -66.04 -49.05
CA MET A 626 1.73 -66.73 -50.30
C MET A 626 2.35 -65.92 -51.44
N THR A 627 3.44 -66.42 -52.03
CA THR A 627 4.10 -65.82 -53.19
C THR A 627 3.92 -66.71 -54.40
N LEU A 628 3.37 -66.13 -55.46
CA LEU A 628 3.28 -66.76 -56.77
C LEU A 628 4.66 -66.76 -57.41
N ALA A 629 5.23 -67.94 -57.66
CA ALA A 629 6.52 -68.06 -58.34
C ALA A 629 6.31 -67.94 -59.85
N GLN A 630 6.98 -66.95 -60.45
CA GLN A 630 7.03 -66.76 -61.90
C GLN A 630 8.12 -67.67 -62.46
N GLU A 631 7.73 -68.64 -63.28
CA GLU A 631 8.65 -69.58 -63.91
C GLU A 631 8.44 -69.57 -65.43
N ASP A 632 9.52 -69.82 -66.17
CA ASP A 632 9.49 -69.99 -67.61
C ASP A 632 8.99 -71.41 -67.94
N PHE A 633 7.96 -71.51 -68.78
CA PHE A 633 7.39 -72.79 -69.21
C PHE A 633 6.93 -72.74 -70.66
N ASN A 634 6.77 -73.92 -71.26
CA ASN A 634 6.21 -74.07 -72.59
C ASN A 634 4.71 -74.42 -72.50
N LEU A 635 3.86 -73.62 -73.15
CA LEU A 635 2.40 -73.81 -73.17
C LEU A 635 1.99 -75.14 -73.81
N SER A 636 2.70 -75.57 -74.85
CA SER A 636 2.43 -76.86 -75.51
C SER A 636 2.69 -78.02 -74.57
N ASP A 637 3.85 -78.03 -73.91
CA ASP A 637 4.20 -79.08 -72.93
C ASP A 637 3.21 -79.09 -71.74
N LEU A 638 2.77 -77.91 -71.29
CA LEU A 638 1.78 -77.81 -70.22
C LEU A 638 0.43 -78.42 -70.64
N VAL A 639 -0.07 -78.08 -71.82
CA VAL A 639 -1.33 -78.61 -72.35
C VAL A 639 -1.22 -80.12 -72.56
N ASP A 640 -0.12 -80.62 -73.12
CA ASP A 640 0.12 -82.05 -73.30
C ASP A 640 0.17 -82.82 -71.98
N ASN A 641 0.82 -82.24 -70.96
CA ASN A 641 0.81 -82.80 -69.61
C ASN A 641 -0.61 -82.83 -69.02
N LEU A 642 -1.39 -81.76 -69.19
CA LEU A 642 -2.79 -81.71 -68.74
C LEU A 642 -3.64 -82.77 -69.44
N ILE A 643 -3.51 -82.93 -70.76
CA ILE A 643 -4.21 -84.00 -71.50
C ILE A 643 -3.81 -85.36 -70.91
N THR A 644 -2.52 -85.61 -70.73
CA THR A 644 -2.01 -86.90 -70.26
C THR A 644 -2.55 -87.24 -68.87
N ILE A 645 -2.64 -86.27 -67.97
CA ILE A 645 -3.14 -86.46 -66.60
C ILE A 645 -4.67 -86.63 -66.58
N THR A 646 -5.41 -85.87 -67.39
CA THR A 646 -6.88 -85.82 -67.32
C THR A 646 -7.58 -86.85 -68.18
N LYS A 647 -6.99 -87.25 -69.31
CA LYS A 647 -7.59 -88.15 -70.29
C LYS A 647 -8.06 -89.49 -69.73
N PRO A 648 -7.31 -90.20 -68.85
CA PRO A 648 -7.78 -91.45 -68.27
C PRO A 648 -9.08 -91.30 -67.48
N VAL A 649 -9.22 -90.21 -66.71
CA VAL A 649 -10.40 -89.93 -65.88
C VAL A 649 -11.60 -89.51 -66.75
N LEU A 650 -11.33 -88.71 -67.79
CA LEU A 650 -12.34 -88.29 -68.76
C LEU A 650 -12.89 -89.48 -69.56
N ASP A 651 -12.02 -90.41 -69.97
CA ASP A 651 -12.41 -91.63 -70.67
C ASP A 651 -13.26 -92.55 -69.78
N GLU A 652 -12.90 -92.69 -68.50
CA GLU A 652 -13.69 -93.45 -67.50
C GLU A 652 -15.12 -92.88 -67.36
N HIS A 653 -15.25 -91.56 -67.33
CA HIS A 653 -16.54 -90.86 -67.19
C HIS A 653 -17.23 -90.58 -68.54
N LYS A 654 -16.65 -91.02 -69.66
CA LYS A 654 -17.14 -90.81 -71.04
C LYS A 654 -17.39 -89.33 -71.38
N HIS A 655 -16.51 -88.44 -70.93
CA HIS A 655 -16.58 -87.02 -71.26
C HIS A 655 -15.77 -86.70 -72.51
N ASN A 656 -16.30 -85.83 -73.37
CA ASN A 656 -15.55 -85.27 -74.49
C ASN A 656 -14.70 -84.09 -74.00
N PHE A 657 -13.44 -84.07 -74.42
CA PHE A 657 -12.50 -82.99 -74.10
C PHE A 657 -11.86 -82.48 -75.39
N ASP A 658 -12.23 -81.26 -75.75
CA ASP A 658 -11.77 -80.57 -76.94
C ASP A 658 -10.84 -79.43 -76.54
N ILE A 659 -9.69 -79.34 -77.21
CA ILE A 659 -8.73 -78.25 -77.01
C ILE A 659 -8.73 -77.38 -78.25
N HIS A 660 -9.01 -76.10 -78.04
CA HIS A 660 -8.95 -75.07 -79.06
C HIS A 660 -7.77 -74.15 -78.79
N ILE A 661 -6.77 -74.20 -79.66
CA ILE A 661 -5.60 -73.32 -79.61
C ILE A 661 -5.75 -72.30 -80.73
N ASN A 662 -5.91 -71.03 -80.37
CA ASN A 662 -6.08 -69.94 -81.33
C ASN A 662 -5.10 -68.82 -81.01
N HIS A 663 -4.45 -68.26 -82.03
CA HIS A 663 -3.64 -67.04 -81.95
C HIS A 663 -2.51 -67.06 -80.90
N ILE A 664 -1.82 -68.20 -80.74
CA ILE A 664 -0.57 -68.25 -79.95
C ILE A 664 0.59 -67.72 -80.81
N GLU A 665 1.21 -66.63 -80.38
CA GLU A 665 2.41 -66.06 -81.04
C GLU A 665 3.72 -66.53 -80.38
N HIS A 666 3.68 -66.88 -79.09
CA HIS A 666 4.83 -67.35 -78.31
C HIS A 666 4.44 -68.56 -77.45
N GLU A 667 5.14 -69.68 -77.60
CA GLU A 667 4.87 -70.90 -76.85
C GLU A 667 5.66 -70.99 -75.54
N ALA A 668 6.85 -70.37 -75.48
CA ALA A 668 7.62 -70.21 -74.25
C ALA A 668 7.19 -68.92 -73.56
N VAL A 669 6.61 -69.04 -72.37
CA VAL A 669 6.05 -67.92 -71.59
C VAL A 669 6.54 -67.98 -70.15
N CYS A 670 6.59 -66.83 -69.50
CA CYS A 670 6.85 -66.72 -68.06
C CYS A 670 5.52 -66.45 -67.35
N GLY A 671 5.21 -67.21 -66.30
CA GLY A 671 3.95 -67.03 -65.57
C GLY A 671 3.92 -67.70 -64.20
N ALA A 672 2.91 -67.34 -63.42
CA ALA A 672 2.70 -67.88 -62.08
C ALA A 672 2.10 -69.29 -62.15
N MET A 673 2.95 -70.33 -62.13
CA MET A 673 2.52 -71.73 -62.26
C MET A 673 2.67 -72.56 -60.98
N SER A 674 3.42 -72.07 -59.98
CA SER A 674 3.68 -72.80 -58.74
C SER A 674 3.42 -71.92 -57.51
N LEU A 675 2.92 -72.57 -56.46
CA LEU A 675 2.87 -72.02 -55.11
C LEU A 675 4.25 -72.22 -54.49
N SER A 676 4.93 -71.13 -54.12
CA SER A 676 6.20 -71.19 -53.37
C SER A 676 5.98 -71.05 -51.87
#